data_AF-A0A8H4KAJ5-F1
#
_entry.id   AF-A0A8H4KAJ5-F1
#
_cell.length_a   1.000
_cell.length_b   1.000
_cell.length_c   1.000
_cell.angle_alpha   90.00
_cell.angle_beta   90.00
_cell.angle_gamma   90.00
#
_symmetry.space_group_name_H-M   'P 1'
#
loop_
_entity.id
_entity.type
_entity.pdbx_description
1 polymer ?
#
loop_
_entity_poly.entity_id
_entity_poly.type
_entity_poly.pdbx_seq_one_letter_code
_entity_poly.pdbx_strand_id
1 'polypeptide(L)'
;MASSIEGVAMPAEPAQMPDQAPAQEQASVSFRHSKICICVDVSGSTYGPTLAAEIKAVKQVCSLIPQSMHDNITIIPWNDMAERPRPLSQIHTLESGGGTDPNVLLEDPECRLLLQEAGFWFLMTDGEIDSSVVRQFARNLTDYGMHGKACIISVFGEKLMKPSHCNITVGLSVFAVSPHVAFLYTDVETSKTSLLSTKGCFSNLLPAGKRNPTLDYDTSWSDLPNVSYENLTRISVPEAQKVEKDEVILQGNTRVSIKNLVSRDTIDEDLMRQIMLNEDNIKTIALTAKLRGESDKLAKWLDKVDAKIERDSMNEDPSHKGSQLLKDTEAELIGTDGSPTVSRANTAKQYGAHHANAAPPLYRIQPPSPNIDFQALRSSTVAMRSISMGSAPYSAEASIGSSALRHLVSLKPKPTSHLASDPPNKTSHLLQGHPLQGNLPSATWRNIQLPPIPPFSPKNEKSHDYDPLMELSTSQDDNLNLAITGFLKPTQAKDQYLMDCPKCNKKRTVMAILLRTPPESITTKNLPPINSTSKLVYPLTMGNYPETDILSDTIVCDSCAAAMVKASTTSFKETIMAALPLVSYNRNQDAWLQTINIATNRRFYRTDLPQVFLGIIFTKIERLLSESSKVSGLQDALRWEANMIQSEVVLQSEKFLHVDQLGVGLINEVILRNFRDSLLHDKFPLLLSYPLDGFIVANAALSNSRYNGVLAQPKRRAVVLLRFLYHLLENCRAYEQDNGSVQLHAAKTLVLLMDDPSGPRSLFKWGSLRNFSFRFDSLQDLRRYLSNHAVMDRYRLSLTAADLLDTPLLTAAGLAAFRRLGPLFSWIESEAGNSIAVFVHYLMRLDIGKCVPSMQFQKLRERQEVREALADPGALSARTAERLIKPLPVLQ
;
A
#
# COMPACT_ATOMS: atom_id res chain seq x y z
N MET A 1 25.36 -53.01 82.14
CA MET A 1 24.32 -53.42 81.16
C MET A 1 24.45 -52.52 79.93
N ALA A 2 24.10 -53.07 78.77
CA ALA A 2 24.63 -52.74 77.43
C ALA A 2 24.34 -51.33 76.84
N SER A 3 25.25 -50.94 75.93
CA SER A 3 25.01 -50.29 74.62
C SER A 3 25.05 -48.75 74.44
N SER A 4 26.26 -48.28 74.11
CA SER A 4 26.68 -47.50 72.90
C SER A 4 25.90 -46.28 72.34
N ILE A 5 26.59 -45.13 72.44
CA ILE A 5 26.87 -43.98 71.53
C ILE A 5 26.15 -43.91 70.17
N GLU A 6 25.57 -42.72 69.85
CA GLU A 6 25.67 -41.92 68.60
C GLU A 6 24.74 -40.68 68.74
N GLY A 7 25.08 -39.43 68.44
CA GLY A 7 26.10 -38.88 67.55
C GLY A 7 25.44 -38.10 66.41
N VAL A 8 24.97 -36.87 66.66
CA VAL A 8 24.26 -36.01 65.69
C VAL A 8 25.20 -35.60 64.55
N ALA A 9 24.86 -35.99 63.32
CA ALA A 9 25.64 -35.70 62.11
C ALA A 9 25.29 -34.34 61.49
N MET A 10 26.35 -33.60 61.12
CA MET A 10 26.32 -32.38 60.30
C MET A 10 26.12 -32.71 58.80
N PRO A 11 25.62 -31.77 57.98
CA PRO A 11 25.53 -31.96 56.54
C PRO A 11 26.87 -31.73 55.84
N ALA A 12 27.17 -32.61 54.87
CA ALA A 12 28.38 -32.65 54.06
C ALA A 12 28.38 -31.62 52.91
N GLU A 13 29.61 -31.21 52.54
CA GLU A 13 29.99 -30.43 51.37
C GLU A 13 29.44 -30.99 50.04
N PRO A 14 28.98 -30.14 49.11
CA PRO A 14 28.80 -30.52 47.72
C PRO A 14 30.13 -30.45 46.94
N ALA A 15 30.35 -31.51 46.16
CA ALA A 15 31.53 -31.80 45.37
C ALA A 15 31.94 -30.70 44.37
N GLN A 16 33.25 -30.52 44.24
CA GLN A 16 33.92 -29.69 43.23
C GLN A 16 33.67 -30.24 41.81
N MET A 17 33.18 -29.36 40.94
CA MET A 17 33.17 -29.57 39.48
C MET A 17 34.51 -29.12 38.86
N PRO A 18 34.96 -29.73 37.75
CA PRO A 18 36.31 -29.57 37.22
C PRO A 18 36.51 -28.24 36.49
N ASP A 19 37.72 -27.70 36.66
CA ASP A 19 38.33 -26.50 36.07
C ASP A 19 37.79 -26.12 34.68
N GLN A 20 37.11 -24.96 34.62
CA GLN A 20 37.05 -24.17 33.40
C GLN A 20 38.37 -23.41 33.25
N ALA A 21 39.04 -23.63 32.11
CA ALA A 21 40.22 -22.88 31.71
C ALA A 21 40.00 -21.35 31.82
N PRO A 22 41.00 -20.56 32.22
CA PRO A 22 40.83 -19.14 32.49
C PRO A 22 40.41 -18.40 31.21
N ALA A 23 39.31 -17.65 31.31
CA ALA A 23 38.88 -16.71 30.28
C ALA A 23 40.04 -15.77 29.95
N GLN A 24 40.52 -15.81 28.70
CA GLN A 24 41.49 -14.84 28.20
C GLN A 24 40.85 -13.45 28.28
N GLU A 25 41.36 -12.63 29.21
CA GLU A 25 41.12 -11.20 29.29
C GLU A 25 41.63 -10.55 27.99
N GLN A 26 40.73 -10.42 26.99
CA GLN A 26 41.05 -9.75 25.73
C GLN A 26 41.28 -8.27 26.00
N ALA A 27 42.47 -7.78 25.65
CA ALA A 27 42.86 -6.38 25.78
C ALA A 27 41.86 -5.48 25.02
N SER A 28 40.99 -4.77 25.74
CA SER A 28 40.03 -3.85 25.13
C SER A 28 40.64 -2.45 25.04
N VAL A 29 40.60 -1.82 23.87
CA VAL A 29 41.03 -0.43 23.73
C VAL A 29 39.84 0.49 24.04
N SER A 30 40.05 1.51 24.88
CA SER A 30 39.04 2.53 25.15
C SER A 30 38.75 3.33 23.87
N PHE A 31 37.47 3.61 23.59
CA PHE A 31 37.00 4.40 22.45
C PHE A 31 37.84 5.66 22.16
N ARG A 32 38.32 6.35 23.21
CA ARG A 32 39.09 7.61 23.10
C ARG A 32 40.52 7.44 22.58
N HIS A 33 41.04 6.22 22.57
CA HIS A 33 42.42 5.92 22.20
C HIS A 33 42.52 5.04 20.95
N SER A 34 41.40 4.73 20.29
CA SER A 34 41.38 3.89 19.10
C SER A 34 41.71 4.69 17.83
N LYS A 35 42.36 4.05 16.85
CA LYS A 35 42.42 4.51 15.46
C LYS A 35 41.05 4.32 14.82
N ILE A 36 40.47 5.38 14.24
CA ILE A 36 39.07 5.38 13.78
C ILE A 36 39.03 5.79 12.32
N CYS A 37 38.31 5.01 11.51
CA CYS A 37 37.94 5.40 10.16
C CYS A 37 36.46 5.76 10.12
N ILE A 38 36.13 6.87 9.47
CA ILE A 38 34.75 7.34 9.31
C ILE A 38 34.45 7.43 7.82
N CYS A 39 33.65 6.50 7.32
CA CYS A 39 33.16 6.53 5.95
C CYS A 39 31.95 7.44 5.87
N VAL A 40 32.06 8.53 5.10
CA VAL A 40 31.02 9.55 4.95
C VAL A 40 30.42 9.44 3.55
N ASP A 41 29.11 9.25 3.48
CA ASP A 41 28.41 9.16 2.20
C ASP A 41 28.35 10.56 1.60
N VAL A 42 28.94 10.71 0.42
CA VAL A 42 28.92 11.93 -0.36
C VAL A 42 28.17 11.71 -1.67
N SER A 43 27.29 10.71 -1.75
CA SER A 43 26.42 10.50 -2.91
C SER A 43 25.48 11.68 -3.15
N GLY A 44 24.90 11.76 -4.35
CA GLY A 44 24.00 12.86 -4.72
C GLY A 44 22.77 13.02 -3.82
N SER A 45 22.30 11.95 -3.16
CA SER A 45 21.15 11.99 -2.25
C SER A 45 21.44 12.70 -0.92
N THR A 46 22.72 12.76 -0.52
CA THR A 46 23.15 13.47 0.69
C THR A 46 23.20 15.00 0.53
N TYR A 47 22.93 15.53 -0.67
CA TYR A 47 23.07 16.94 -0.96
C TYR A 47 22.29 17.85 0.00
N GLY A 48 22.97 18.85 0.55
CA GLY A 48 22.36 19.89 1.38
C GLY A 48 22.28 19.51 2.87
N PRO A 49 21.09 19.53 3.51
CA PRO A 49 20.95 19.34 4.95
C PRO A 49 21.51 18.01 5.48
N THR A 50 21.42 16.94 4.69
CA THR A 50 21.89 15.60 5.08
C THR A 50 23.41 15.57 5.26
N LEU A 51 24.20 15.92 4.24
CA LEU A 51 25.66 16.00 4.35
C LEU A 51 26.09 16.99 5.45
N ALA A 52 25.36 18.09 5.64
CA ALA A 52 25.63 19.01 6.74
C ALA A 52 25.42 18.34 8.12
N ALA A 53 24.38 17.50 8.27
CA ALA A 53 24.13 16.72 9.47
C ALA A 53 25.20 15.61 9.68
N GLU A 54 25.65 14.95 8.61
CA GLU A 54 26.75 13.99 8.66
C GLU A 54 28.04 14.66 9.16
N ILE A 55 28.46 15.76 8.52
CA ILE A 55 29.64 16.54 8.94
C ILE A 55 29.52 16.99 10.40
N LYS A 56 28.31 17.39 10.84
CA LYS A 56 28.06 17.77 12.22
C LYS A 56 28.22 16.58 13.17
N ALA A 57 27.71 15.40 12.82
CA ALA A 57 27.85 14.17 13.59
C ALA A 57 29.32 13.73 13.68
N VAL A 58 30.07 13.80 12.58
CA VAL A 58 31.52 13.52 12.61
C VAL A 58 32.24 14.47 13.57
N LYS A 59 31.96 15.77 13.50
CA LYS A 59 32.55 16.75 14.43
C LYS A 59 32.20 16.44 15.89
N GLN A 60 30.97 16.01 16.17
CA GLN A 60 30.56 15.59 17.51
C GLN A 60 31.34 14.36 17.98
N VAL A 61 31.44 13.32 17.16
CA VAL A 61 32.23 12.12 17.46
C VAL A 61 33.70 12.48 17.71
N CYS A 62 34.31 13.26 16.83
CA CYS A 62 35.71 13.65 16.93
C CYS A 62 35.99 14.58 18.13
N SER A 63 35.01 15.35 18.59
CA SER A 63 35.16 16.19 19.79
C SER A 63 35.31 15.37 21.09
N LEU A 64 34.90 14.11 21.08
CA LEU A 64 35.04 13.18 22.20
C LEU A 64 36.44 12.54 22.28
N ILE A 65 37.24 12.71 21.22
CA ILE A 65 38.59 12.18 21.09
C ILE A 65 39.58 13.32 21.41
N PRO A 66 40.61 13.08 22.25
CA PRO A 66 41.63 14.08 22.53
C PRO A 66 42.26 14.64 21.25
N GLN A 67 42.49 15.94 21.18
CA GLN A 67 43.08 16.59 20.00
C GLN A 67 44.43 16.00 19.59
N SER A 68 45.24 15.53 20.56
CA SER A 68 46.51 14.85 20.30
C SER A 68 46.38 13.53 19.53
N MET A 69 45.15 13.00 19.41
CA MET A 69 44.83 11.75 18.73
C MET A 69 44.05 11.99 17.42
N HIS A 70 43.86 13.24 17.00
CA HIS A 70 43.13 13.55 15.77
C HIS A 70 43.83 13.02 14.51
N ASP A 71 45.15 12.82 14.56
CA ASP A 71 45.92 12.17 13.48
C ASP A 71 45.57 10.68 13.32
N ASN A 72 44.92 10.07 14.32
CA ASN A 72 44.42 8.69 14.25
C ASN A 72 43.00 8.59 13.68
N ILE A 73 42.42 9.71 13.21
CA ILE A 73 41.09 9.78 12.62
C ILE A 73 41.23 10.01 11.11
N THR A 74 40.72 9.07 10.34
CA THR A 74 40.68 9.17 8.87
C THR A 74 39.24 9.25 8.39
N ILE A 75 38.97 10.23 7.52
CA ILE A 75 37.67 10.37 6.84
C ILE A 75 37.80 9.77 5.44
N ILE A 76 36.89 8.87 5.07
CA ILE A 76 36.84 8.26 3.74
C ILE A 76 35.51 8.67 3.09
N PRO A 77 35.50 9.68 2.20
CA PRO A 77 34.31 10.03 1.46
C PRO A 77 34.02 8.96 0.41
N TRP A 78 32.75 8.59 0.23
CA TRP A 78 32.37 7.59 -0.75
C TRP A 78 31.02 7.91 -1.42
N ASN A 79 30.90 7.53 -2.70
CA ASN A 79 29.69 7.57 -3.50
C ASN A 79 29.62 6.29 -4.36
N ASP A 80 29.52 6.37 -5.69
CA ASP A 80 29.78 5.26 -6.61
C ASP A 80 31.29 5.05 -6.87
N MET A 81 32.13 5.79 -6.17
CA MET A 81 33.59 5.72 -6.11
C MET A 81 34.07 5.95 -4.67
N ALA A 82 35.24 5.42 -4.30
CA ALA A 82 35.91 5.80 -3.07
C ALA A 82 36.76 7.04 -3.36
N GLU A 83 36.50 8.14 -2.67
CA GLU A 83 37.36 9.31 -2.76
C GLU A 83 38.63 9.14 -1.93
N ARG A 84 39.64 9.97 -2.23
CA ARG A 84 40.90 9.95 -1.50
C ARG A 84 40.65 10.22 0.00
N PRO A 85 41.18 9.36 0.90
CA PRO A 85 41.09 9.56 2.34
C PRO A 85 41.61 10.93 2.78
N ARG A 86 40.92 11.57 3.72
CA ARG A 86 41.19 12.94 4.18
C ARG A 86 41.39 12.99 5.70
N PRO A 87 42.25 13.88 6.21
CA PRO A 87 42.31 14.16 7.64
C PRO A 87 41.07 14.94 8.10
N LEU A 88 40.78 14.91 9.40
CA LEU A 88 39.64 15.62 10.00
C LEU A 88 39.61 17.12 9.68
N SER A 89 40.77 17.77 9.53
CA SER A 89 40.88 19.18 9.19
C SER A 89 40.22 19.54 7.85
N GLN A 90 40.11 18.57 6.92
CA GLN A 90 39.54 18.75 5.59
C GLN A 90 38.07 18.31 5.50
N ILE A 91 37.39 18.03 6.61
CA ILE A 91 35.98 17.58 6.57
C ILE A 91 35.01 18.60 5.95
N HIS A 92 35.38 19.88 5.96
CA HIS A 92 34.55 20.95 5.39
C HIS A 92 34.66 21.04 3.86
N THR A 93 35.54 20.26 3.23
CA THR A 93 35.73 20.21 1.78
C THR A 93 34.98 19.05 1.13
N LEU A 94 34.13 18.35 1.88
CA LEU A 94 33.27 17.30 1.35
C LEU A 94 32.15 17.92 0.53
N GLU A 95 31.89 17.36 -0.64
CA GLU A 95 30.86 17.80 -1.57
C GLU A 95 30.06 16.59 -2.04
N SER A 96 28.73 16.71 -2.06
CA SER A 96 27.87 15.63 -2.54
C SER A 96 27.88 15.52 -4.07
N GLY A 97 27.96 14.30 -4.60
CA GLY A 97 27.87 13.97 -6.01
C GLY A 97 28.01 12.46 -6.25
N GLY A 98 27.60 11.98 -7.42
CA GLY A 98 27.72 10.56 -7.79
C GLY A 98 26.56 9.68 -7.29
N GLY A 99 26.70 8.37 -7.50
CA GLY A 99 25.77 7.33 -7.05
C GLY A 99 26.08 6.83 -5.64
N THR A 100 25.50 5.69 -5.25
CA THR A 100 25.67 5.10 -3.91
C THR A 100 26.08 3.63 -4.07
N ASP A 101 27.36 3.32 -3.88
CA ASP A 101 27.86 1.94 -3.85
C ASP A 101 28.93 1.75 -2.77
N PRO A 102 28.60 1.16 -1.60
CA PRO A 102 29.58 0.98 -0.52
C PRO A 102 30.66 -0.07 -0.83
N ASN A 103 30.55 -0.84 -1.91
CA ASN A 103 31.60 -1.79 -2.31
C ASN A 103 32.92 -1.09 -2.61
N VAL A 104 32.87 0.15 -3.09
CA VAL A 104 34.06 0.94 -3.44
C VAL A 104 35.00 1.15 -2.25
N LEU A 105 34.45 1.21 -1.03
CA LEU A 105 35.23 1.30 0.22
C LEU A 105 36.12 0.08 0.44
N LEU A 106 35.68 -1.09 -0.05
CA LEU A 106 36.37 -2.37 0.11
C LEU A 106 37.18 -2.75 -1.12
N GLU A 107 36.78 -2.30 -2.31
CA GLU A 107 37.49 -2.61 -3.56
C GLU A 107 38.76 -1.76 -3.69
N ASP A 108 38.69 -0.48 -3.30
CA ASP A 108 39.85 0.40 -3.27
C ASP A 108 40.90 -0.10 -2.23
N PRO A 109 42.14 -0.41 -2.65
CA PRO A 109 43.15 -0.96 -1.75
C PRO A 109 43.58 -0.02 -0.62
N GLU A 110 43.61 1.29 -0.85
CA GLU A 110 44.03 2.28 0.14
C GLU A 110 42.97 2.40 1.24
N CYS A 111 41.70 2.57 0.84
CA CYS A 111 40.57 2.63 1.75
C CYS A 111 40.41 1.33 2.54
N ARG A 112 40.50 0.18 1.88
CA ARG A 112 40.42 -1.14 2.53
C ARG A 112 41.51 -1.31 3.58
N LEU A 113 42.76 -0.93 3.29
CA LEU A 113 43.86 -1.04 4.26
C LEU A 113 43.60 -0.16 5.49
N LEU A 114 43.16 1.09 5.29
CA LEU A 114 42.83 2.00 6.39
C LEU A 114 41.72 1.44 7.29
N LEU A 115 40.67 0.89 6.69
CA LEU A 115 39.59 0.20 7.39
C LEU A 115 40.10 -1.05 8.15
N GLN A 116 41.00 -1.81 7.54
CA GLN A 116 41.64 -2.99 8.15
C GLN A 116 42.60 -2.65 9.29
N GLU A 117 43.17 -1.44 9.33
CA GLU A 117 44.01 -0.97 10.43
C GLU A 117 43.24 -0.24 11.53
N ALA A 118 42.02 0.24 11.26
CA ALA A 118 41.20 0.92 12.25
C ALA A 118 40.78 -0.03 13.40
N GLY A 119 40.76 0.46 14.64
CA GLY A 119 40.22 -0.30 15.77
C GLY A 119 38.72 -0.58 15.60
N PHE A 120 38.00 0.40 15.08
CA PHE A 120 36.62 0.29 14.60
C PHE A 120 36.33 1.39 13.59
N TRP A 121 35.19 1.31 12.93
CA TRP A 121 34.85 2.24 11.85
C TRP A 121 33.38 2.67 11.88
N PHE A 122 33.10 3.83 11.29
CA PHE A 122 31.75 4.33 11.07
C PHE A 122 31.37 4.18 9.61
N LEU A 123 30.11 3.82 9.38
CA LEU A 123 29.45 3.92 8.07
C LEU A 123 28.30 4.91 8.20
N MET A 124 28.50 6.12 7.67
CA MET A 124 27.47 7.16 7.58
C MET A 124 26.83 7.11 6.20
N THR A 125 25.52 7.27 6.13
CA THR A 125 24.72 7.16 4.89
C THR A 125 23.30 7.69 5.11
N ASP A 126 22.56 7.94 4.04
CA ASP A 126 21.12 8.21 4.04
C ASP A 126 20.25 6.99 3.64
N GLY A 127 20.88 5.90 3.19
CA GLY A 127 20.43 4.55 3.52
C GLY A 127 19.93 3.64 2.41
N GLU A 128 19.96 4.02 1.12
CA GLU A 128 19.42 3.18 0.03
C GLU A 128 20.46 2.59 -0.94
N ILE A 129 20.49 1.26 -1.04
CA ILE A 129 21.18 0.53 -2.12
C ILE A 129 20.36 -0.67 -2.62
N ASP A 130 20.54 -1.03 -3.88
CA ASP A 130 19.89 -2.18 -4.52
C ASP A 130 20.24 -3.51 -3.84
N SER A 131 19.30 -4.46 -3.81
CA SER A 131 19.50 -5.77 -3.15
C SER A 131 20.66 -6.60 -3.72
N SER A 132 21.05 -6.40 -4.98
CA SER A 132 22.27 -7.00 -5.54
C SER A 132 23.53 -6.39 -4.92
N VAL A 133 23.56 -5.08 -4.73
CA VAL A 133 24.67 -4.34 -4.12
C VAL A 133 24.78 -4.69 -2.64
N VAL A 134 23.67 -4.81 -1.90
CA VAL A 134 23.62 -5.28 -0.50
C VAL A 134 24.33 -6.63 -0.36
N ARG A 135 23.98 -7.60 -1.22
CA ARG A 135 24.56 -8.95 -1.20
C ARG A 135 26.04 -8.95 -1.58
N GLN A 136 26.42 -8.16 -2.58
CA GLN A 136 27.82 -8.01 -2.97
C GLN A 136 28.66 -7.40 -1.85
N PHE A 137 28.13 -6.37 -1.19
CA PHE A 137 28.80 -5.70 -0.07
C PHE A 137 28.96 -6.64 1.14
N ALA A 138 27.94 -7.41 1.48
CA ALA A 138 28.02 -8.42 2.54
C ALA A 138 29.11 -9.49 2.25
N ARG A 139 29.24 -9.92 0.99
CA ARG A 139 30.30 -10.85 0.56
C ARG A 139 31.68 -10.20 0.62
N ASN A 140 31.82 -8.97 0.14
CA ASN A 140 33.10 -8.26 0.19
C ASN A 140 33.56 -8.03 1.66
N LEU A 141 32.64 -7.73 2.58
CA LEU A 141 32.96 -7.63 4.01
C LEU A 141 33.51 -8.95 4.59
N THR A 142 33.02 -10.09 4.12
CA THR A 142 33.57 -11.40 4.52
C THR A 142 34.90 -11.69 3.84
N ASP A 143 35.00 -11.44 2.55
CA ASP A 143 36.16 -11.77 1.71
C ASP A 143 37.40 -10.98 2.10
N TYR A 144 37.22 -9.73 2.53
CA TYR A 144 38.28 -8.86 3.00
C TYR A 144 38.46 -8.85 4.52
N GLY A 145 37.81 -9.77 5.26
CA GLY A 145 38.02 -9.92 6.71
C GLY A 145 37.47 -8.76 7.56
N MET A 146 36.59 -7.93 7.01
CA MET A 146 36.01 -6.77 7.71
C MET A 146 34.91 -7.15 8.71
N HIS A 147 34.26 -8.30 8.51
CA HIS A 147 33.23 -8.85 9.39
C HIS A 147 33.70 -9.19 10.82
N GLY A 148 35.01 -9.24 11.09
CA GLY A 148 35.56 -9.35 12.45
C GLY A 148 35.74 -8.03 13.20
N LYS A 149 35.40 -6.89 12.58
CA LYS A 149 35.60 -5.55 13.13
C LYS A 149 34.31 -4.93 13.65
N ALA A 150 34.46 -4.16 14.72
CA ALA A 150 33.37 -3.36 15.25
C ALA A 150 33.00 -2.21 14.29
N CYS A 151 31.71 -1.97 14.10
CA CYS A 151 31.21 -0.92 13.21
C CYS A 151 30.04 -0.15 13.86
N ILE A 152 29.97 1.15 13.61
CA ILE A 152 28.79 1.96 13.94
C ILE A 152 28.18 2.44 12.63
N ILE A 153 26.95 2.03 12.37
CA ILE A 153 26.17 2.47 11.22
C ILE A 153 25.30 3.63 11.67
N SER A 154 25.41 4.77 11.00
CA SER A 154 24.61 5.96 11.29
C SER A 154 23.84 6.36 10.05
N VAL A 155 22.53 6.16 10.06
CA VAL A 155 21.63 6.57 8.98
C VAL A 155 21.09 7.97 9.25
N PHE A 156 21.14 8.85 8.25
CA PHE A 156 20.69 10.22 8.33
C PHE A 156 19.45 10.41 7.46
N GLY A 157 18.38 10.97 8.04
CA GLY A 157 17.17 11.27 7.28
C GLY A 157 16.18 12.09 8.09
N GLU A 158 15.03 12.35 7.48
CA GLU A 158 13.92 13.05 8.14
C GLU A 158 12.92 12.05 8.72
N LYS A 159 12.42 12.32 9.94
CA LYS A 159 11.40 11.50 10.61
C LYS A 159 9.99 11.64 10.02
N LEU A 160 9.87 11.69 8.68
CA LEU A 160 8.60 11.75 7.96
C LEU A 160 7.84 10.41 7.99
N MET A 161 8.57 9.30 8.08
CA MET A 161 8.01 7.93 8.11
C MET A 161 8.28 7.26 9.45
N LYS A 162 7.60 6.14 9.75
CA LYS A 162 7.86 5.32 10.94
C LYS A 162 9.24 4.64 10.87
N PRO A 163 9.86 4.28 12.02
CA PRO A 163 11.14 3.56 12.05
C PRO A 163 11.21 2.31 11.17
N SER A 164 10.15 1.52 11.10
CA SER A 164 10.08 0.30 10.27
C SER A 164 10.09 0.55 8.77
N HIS A 165 9.92 1.80 8.35
CA HIS A 165 9.95 2.22 6.94
C HIS A 165 11.24 2.94 6.57
N CYS A 166 12.15 3.18 7.52
CA CYS A 166 13.42 3.81 7.22
C CYS A 166 14.26 2.94 6.29
N ASN A 167 14.86 3.56 5.28
CA ASN A 167 15.78 2.83 4.44
C ASN A 167 17.08 2.60 5.21
N ILE A 168 17.35 1.34 5.52
CA ILE A 168 18.52 0.90 6.29
C ILE A 168 19.35 -0.11 5.49
N THR A 169 19.09 -0.24 4.19
CA THR A 169 19.62 -1.32 3.35
C THR A 169 21.14 -1.33 3.27
N VAL A 170 21.78 -0.15 3.23
CA VAL A 170 23.24 0.00 3.27
C VAL A 170 23.85 -0.65 4.51
N GLY A 171 23.23 -0.45 5.68
CA GLY A 171 23.73 -0.96 6.94
C GLY A 171 23.42 -2.43 7.20
N LEU A 172 22.40 -3.01 6.55
CA LEU A 172 22.00 -4.40 6.77
C LEU A 172 23.14 -5.39 6.52
N SER A 173 23.96 -5.14 5.49
CA SER A 173 25.11 -5.98 5.15
C SER A 173 26.13 -6.06 6.29
N VAL A 174 26.47 -4.91 6.88
CA VAL A 174 27.41 -4.83 8.01
C VAL A 174 26.79 -5.44 9.26
N PHE A 175 25.51 -5.12 9.53
CA PHE A 175 24.81 -5.61 10.71
C PHE A 175 24.65 -7.14 10.72
N ALA A 176 24.51 -7.74 9.55
CA ALA A 176 24.40 -9.19 9.40
C ALA A 176 25.70 -9.91 9.79
N VAL A 177 26.84 -9.40 9.33
CA VAL A 177 28.11 -10.12 9.40
C VAL A 177 28.99 -9.73 10.59
N SER A 178 28.82 -8.54 11.16
CA SER A 178 29.64 -8.06 12.28
C SER A 178 29.07 -8.45 13.65
N PRO A 179 29.90 -8.96 14.59
CA PRO A 179 29.48 -9.29 15.95
C PRO A 179 29.31 -8.07 16.85
N HIS A 180 29.89 -6.94 16.47
CA HIS A 180 29.94 -5.72 17.28
C HIS A 180 29.45 -4.56 16.40
N VAL A 181 28.14 -4.31 16.44
CA VAL A 181 27.53 -3.27 15.62
C VAL A 181 26.53 -2.43 16.40
N ALA A 182 26.56 -1.11 16.21
CA ALA A 182 25.47 -0.22 16.61
C ALA A 182 24.79 0.33 15.36
N PHE A 183 23.46 0.28 15.34
CA PHE A 183 22.65 0.82 14.26
C PHE A 183 21.89 2.03 14.77
N LEU A 184 22.29 3.21 14.32
CA LEU A 184 21.80 4.51 14.75
C LEU A 184 21.04 5.20 13.63
N TYR A 185 20.01 5.97 13.99
CA TYR A 185 19.30 6.87 13.09
C TYR A 185 19.35 8.29 13.64
N THR A 186 19.88 9.23 12.86
CA THR A 186 19.98 10.63 13.23
C THR A 186 19.02 11.47 12.40
N ASP A 187 18.06 12.10 13.07
CA ASP A 187 17.13 13.01 12.43
C ASP A 187 17.83 14.30 11.99
N VAL A 188 17.79 14.61 10.69
CA VAL A 188 18.50 15.75 10.09
C VAL A 188 17.99 17.08 10.66
N GLU A 189 16.67 17.20 10.88
CA GLU A 189 16.06 18.44 11.39
C GLU A 189 16.43 18.70 12.86
N THR A 190 16.20 17.71 13.73
CA THR A 190 16.38 17.90 15.17
C THR A 190 17.78 17.53 15.68
N SER A 191 18.62 16.89 14.86
CA SER A 191 19.89 16.28 15.26
C SER A 191 19.77 15.26 16.40
N LYS A 192 18.58 14.68 16.61
CA LYS A 192 18.37 13.65 17.64
C LYS A 192 18.67 12.27 17.07
N THR A 193 19.54 11.55 17.75
CA THR A 193 19.91 10.18 17.39
C THR A 193 19.11 9.15 18.19
N SER A 194 18.44 8.26 17.47
CA SER A 194 17.66 7.15 18.00
C SER A 194 18.37 5.82 17.70
N LEU A 195 18.36 4.89 18.65
CA LEU A 195 18.97 3.57 18.52
C LEU A 195 17.97 2.61 17.88
N LEU A 196 18.32 2.07 16.71
CA LEU A 196 17.50 1.10 15.99
C LEU A 196 17.78 -0.32 16.47
N SER A 197 19.05 -0.70 16.57
CA SER A 197 19.47 -2.02 17.03
C SER A 197 20.95 -2.04 17.41
N THR A 198 21.37 -3.00 18.24
CA THR A 198 22.75 -3.17 18.70
C THR A 198 23.13 -4.65 18.84
N LYS A 199 24.42 -4.95 18.68
CA LYS A 199 25.03 -6.25 18.95
C LYS A 199 26.36 -6.12 19.69
N GLY A 200 26.69 -7.12 20.48
CA GLY A 200 28.00 -7.27 21.12
C GLY A 200 28.31 -6.14 22.10
N CYS A 201 29.51 -5.54 22.00
CA CYS A 201 29.93 -4.49 22.94
C CYS A 201 29.00 -3.26 22.93
N PHE A 202 28.31 -2.99 21.81
CA PHE A 202 27.38 -1.87 21.70
C PHE A 202 26.02 -2.11 22.35
N SER A 203 25.70 -3.34 22.78
CA SER A 203 24.48 -3.60 23.56
C SER A 203 24.47 -2.83 24.88
N ASN A 204 25.64 -2.40 25.38
CA ASN A 204 25.78 -1.52 26.54
C ASN A 204 25.26 -0.09 26.31
N LEU A 205 24.90 0.28 25.07
CA LEU A 205 24.20 1.53 24.76
C LEU A 205 22.71 1.48 25.12
N LEU A 206 22.13 0.28 25.27
CA LEU A 206 20.76 0.12 25.70
C LEU A 206 20.60 0.50 27.18
N PRO A 207 19.47 1.10 27.58
CA PRO A 207 19.16 1.31 28.99
C PRO A 207 19.16 -0.02 29.76
N ALA A 208 19.64 -0.01 31.01
CA ALA A 208 19.75 -1.22 31.82
C ALA A 208 18.44 -2.02 31.87
N GLY A 209 18.53 -3.33 31.58
CA GLY A 209 17.40 -4.25 31.56
C GLY A 209 16.51 -4.17 30.30
N LYS A 210 16.81 -3.30 29.33
CA LYS A 210 16.09 -3.25 28.06
C LYS A 210 16.75 -4.13 26.99
N ARG A 211 15.90 -4.70 26.13
CA ARG A 211 16.32 -5.45 24.94
C ARG A 211 16.38 -4.52 23.72
N ASN A 212 16.94 -5.02 22.62
CA ASN A 212 16.87 -4.34 21.34
C ASN A 212 15.40 -4.01 20.99
N PRO A 213 15.11 -2.82 20.43
CA PRO A 213 13.78 -2.48 19.97
C PRO A 213 13.32 -3.43 18.86
N THR A 214 12.06 -3.85 18.91
CA THR A 214 11.41 -4.47 17.76
C THR A 214 10.93 -3.37 16.83
N LEU A 215 11.38 -3.37 15.58
CA LEU A 215 10.96 -2.40 14.56
C LEU A 215 9.80 -2.99 13.76
N ASP A 216 8.59 -2.93 14.32
CA ASP A 216 7.37 -3.34 13.63
C ASP A 216 6.57 -2.14 13.12
N TYR A 217 5.39 -2.40 12.55
CA TYR A 217 4.54 -1.35 11.99
C TYR A 217 3.93 -0.43 13.06
N ASP A 218 3.87 -0.85 14.32
CA ASP A 218 3.32 -0.08 15.43
C ASP A 218 4.38 0.77 16.14
N THR A 219 5.66 0.37 16.06
CA THR A 219 6.80 1.12 16.62
C THR A 219 6.84 2.56 16.11
N SER A 220 6.78 3.51 17.03
CA SER A 220 6.94 4.94 16.77
C SER A 220 8.35 5.41 17.14
N TRP A 221 8.76 6.58 16.64
CA TRP A 221 10.07 7.17 17.00
C TRP A 221 10.23 7.44 18.50
N SER A 222 9.13 7.66 19.22
CA SER A 222 9.14 7.85 20.68
C SER A 222 9.40 6.57 21.46
N ASP A 223 9.17 5.40 20.86
CA ASP A 223 9.40 4.11 21.51
C ASP A 223 10.89 3.72 21.49
N LEU A 224 11.67 4.34 20.61
CA LEU A 224 13.09 4.05 20.45
C LEU A 224 13.95 4.75 21.50
N PRO A 225 14.97 4.08 22.06
CA PRO A 225 15.95 4.72 22.94
C PRO A 225 16.67 5.85 22.21
N ASN A 226 16.71 7.04 22.82
CA ASN A 226 17.57 8.11 22.34
C ASN A 226 18.96 7.96 22.94
N VAL A 227 19.98 8.10 22.11
CA VAL A 227 21.39 7.99 22.48
C VAL A 227 22.14 9.18 21.91
N SER A 228 23.12 9.68 22.65
CA SER A 228 24.06 10.68 22.14
C SER A 228 25.38 10.01 21.79
N TYR A 229 26.16 10.61 20.90
CA TYR A 229 27.51 10.10 20.60
C TYR A 229 28.41 10.08 21.84
N GLU A 230 28.15 10.90 22.87
CA GLU A 230 28.89 10.86 24.14
C GLU A 230 28.75 9.51 24.86
N ASN A 231 27.61 8.82 24.70
CA ASN A 231 27.40 7.49 25.26
C ASN A 231 28.43 6.47 24.74
N LEU A 232 29.01 6.68 23.55
CA LEU A 232 30.05 5.81 22.98
C LEU A 232 31.33 5.80 23.83
N THR A 233 31.60 6.85 24.60
CA THR A 233 32.79 6.91 25.47
C THR A 233 32.78 5.89 26.60
N ARG A 234 31.61 5.29 26.89
CA ARG A 234 31.42 4.24 27.89
C ARG A 234 31.62 2.84 27.34
N ILE A 235 31.85 2.72 26.03
CA ILE A 235 31.99 1.43 25.34
C ILE A 235 33.47 1.09 25.19
N SER A 236 33.84 -0.10 25.65
CA SER A 236 35.14 -0.70 25.36
C SER A 236 35.02 -1.54 24.10
N VAL A 237 35.78 -1.18 23.06
CA VAL A 237 35.75 -1.88 21.79
C VAL A 237 36.82 -2.99 21.83
N PRO A 238 36.44 -4.26 21.61
CA PRO A 238 37.41 -5.35 21.57
C PRO A 238 38.28 -5.26 20.32
N GLU A 239 39.46 -5.89 20.35
CA GLU A 239 40.30 -6.02 19.16
C GLU A 239 39.58 -6.76 18.03
N ALA A 240 39.95 -6.42 16.79
CA ALA A 240 39.41 -7.06 15.60
C ALA A 240 39.65 -8.57 15.64
N GLN A 241 38.58 -9.34 15.54
CA GLN A 241 38.69 -10.79 15.56
C GLN A 241 39.09 -11.30 14.18
N LYS A 242 40.03 -12.24 14.12
CA LYS A 242 40.28 -12.98 12.88
C LYS A 242 39.20 -14.04 12.70
N VAL A 243 38.40 -13.86 11.64
CA VAL A 243 37.24 -14.69 11.28
C VAL A 243 37.44 -15.21 9.87
N GLU A 244 37.23 -16.51 9.67
CA GLU A 244 37.30 -17.11 8.33
C GLU A 244 36.08 -16.69 7.49
N LYS A 245 36.23 -16.63 6.16
CA LYS A 245 35.19 -16.15 5.23
C LYS A 245 33.81 -16.77 5.44
N ASP A 246 33.76 -18.06 5.80
CA ASP A 246 32.51 -18.79 6.00
C ASP A 246 31.98 -18.74 7.45
N GLU A 247 32.73 -18.18 8.38
CA GLU A 247 32.39 -18.08 9.80
C GLU A 247 31.59 -16.81 10.13
N VAL A 248 30.70 -16.93 11.11
CA VAL A 248 29.95 -15.85 11.73
C VAL A 248 30.14 -15.97 13.23
N ILE A 249 30.41 -14.85 13.89
CA ILE A 249 30.48 -14.80 15.36
C ILE A 249 29.09 -14.42 15.89
N LEU A 250 28.54 -15.29 16.72
CA LEU A 250 27.26 -15.11 17.41
C LEU A 250 27.45 -14.40 18.76
N GLN A 251 26.33 -14.01 19.40
CA GLN A 251 26.39 -13.49 20.76
C GLN A 251 26.95 -14.56 21.71
N GLY A 252 27.89 -14.16 22.58
CA GLY A 252 28.65 -15.08 23.43
C GLY A 252 29.98 -15.56 22.83
N ASN A 253 30.41 -14.97 21.70
CA ASN A 253 31.68 -15.26 21.02
C ASN A 253 31.75 -16.67 20.38
N THR A 254 30.59 -17.30 20.15
CA THR A 254 30.49 -18.58 19.46
C THR A 254 30.73 -18.40 17.97
N ARG A 255 31.64 -19.19 17.40
CA ARG A 255 31.96 -19.16 15.97
C ARG A 255 31.18 -20.26 15.25
N VAL A 256 30.43 -19.88 14.24
CA VAL A 256 29.61 -20.80 13.44
C VAL A 256 29.93 -20.63 11.97
N SER A 257 30.40 -21.68 11.33
CA SER A 257 30.50 -21.71 9.87
C SER A 257 29.12 -22.00 9.29
N ILE A 258 28.52 -21.03 8.60
CA ILE A 258 27.18 -21.16 8.01
C ILE A 258 27.15 -22.31 7.01
N LYS A 259 28.20 -22.43 6.19
CA LYS A 259 28.35 -23.51 5.20
C LYS A 259 28.37 -24.88 5.88
N ASN A 260 29.11 -25.03 6.98
CA ASN A 260 29.13 -26.29 7.73
C ASN A 260 27.81 -26.54 8.44
N LEU A 261 27.16 -25.50 8.97
CA LEU A 261 25.86 -25.61 9.65
C LEU A 261 24.80 -26.17 8.69
N VAL A 262 24.67 -25.59 7.50
CA VAL A 262 23.62 -25.98 6.53
C VAL A 262 23.97 -27.22 5.71
N SER A 263 25.25 -27.60 5.61
CA SER A 263 25.70 -28.75 4.81
C SER A 263 25.90 -30.04 5.62
N ARG A 264 25.87 -29.98 6.95
CA ARG A 264 25.99 -31.17 7.80
C ARG A 264 24.71 -32.01 7.74
N ASP A 265 24.88 -33.31 7.56
CA ASP A 265 23.76 -34.27 7.63
C ASP A 265 23.34 -34.55 9.09
N THR A 266 24.24 -34.35 10.05
CA THR A 266 23.99 -34.52 11.48
C THR A 266 23.90 -33.18 12.20
N ILE A 267 22.93 -33.05 13.12
CA ILE A 267 22.76 -31.88 13.97
C ILE A 267 23.66 -32.03 15.20
N ASP A 268 24.52 -31.04 15.42
CA ASP A 268 25.33 -30.90 16.63
C ASP A 268 24.45 -30.32 17.75
N GLU A 269 24.15 -31.13 18.76
CA GLU A 269 23.18 -30.82 19.81
C GLU A 269 23.58 -29.63 20.69
N ASP A 270 24.86 -29.55 21.04
CA ASP A 270 25.36 -28.48 21.91
C ASP A 270 25.33 -27.14 21.16
N LEU A 271 25.74 -27.15 19.89
CA LEU A 271 25.66 -25.99 19.01
C LEU A 271 24.22 -25.58 18.73
N MET A 272 23.32 -26.53 18.48
CA MET A 272 21.89 -26.28 18.28
C MET A 272 21.27 -25.60 19.51
N ARG A 273 21.49 -26.15 20.71
CA ARG A 273 20.99 -25.55 21.95
C ARG A 273 21.51 -24.13 22.13
N GLN A 274 22.80 -23.89 21.87
CA GLN A 274 23.41 -22.57 21.99
C GLN A 274 22.83 -21.54 21.01
N ILE A 275 22.52 -21.95 19.78
CA ILE A 275 21.85 -21.08 18.79
C ILE A 275 20.41 -20.83 19.20
N MET A 276 19.67 -21.85 19.64
CA MET A 276 18.24 -21.77 19.96
C MET A 276 17.92 -21.03 21.26
N LEU A 277 18.84 -21.01 22.22
CA LEU A 277 18.68 -20.29 23.48
C LEU A 277 18.67 -18.77 23.32
N ASN A 278 19.15 -18.24 22.19
CA ASN A 278 19.21 -16.81 21.93
C ASN A 278 18.61 -16.47 20.56
N GLU A 279 17.45 -15.81 20.58
CA GLU A 279 16.74 -15.35 19.38
C GLU A 279 17.60 -14.46 18.46
N ASP A 280 18.49 -13.64 19.02
CA ASP A 280 19.38 -12.78 18.22
C ASP A 280 20.40 -13.60 17.41
N ASN A 281 20.77 -14.80 17.89
CA ASN A 281 21.66 -15.71 17.19
C ASN A 281 20.98 -16.29 15.95
N ILE A 282 19.72 -16.75 16.08
CA ILE A 282 18.92 -17.23 14.95
C ILE A 282 18.72 -16.13 13.91
N LYS A 283 18.32 -14.92 14.34
CA LYS A 283 18.14 -13.78 13.43
C LYS A 283 19.42 -13.43 12.68
N THR A 284 20.57 -13.50 13.36
CA THR A 284 21.88 -13.24 12.74
C THR A 284 22.22 -14.31 11.69
N ILE A 285 21.96 -15.59 11.98
CA ILE A 285 22.16 -16.69 11.02
C ILE A 285 21.21 -16.56 9.84
N ALA A 286 19.92 -16.30 10.07
CA ALA A 286 18.90 -16.13 9.04
C ALA A 286 19.24 -14.97 8.09
N LEU A 287 19.58 -13.81 8.65
CA LEU A 287 19.99 -12.64 7.88
C LEU A 287 21.26 -12.93 7.06
N THR A 288 22.26 -13.59 7.66
CA THR A 288 23.50 -13.94 6.94
C THR A 288 23.27 -14.95 5.83
N ALA A 289 22.47 -15.99 6.06
CA ALA A 289 22.10 -16.97 5.05
C ALA A 289 21.35 -16.33 3.89
N LYS A 290 20.41 -15.42 4.18
CA LYS A 290 19.69 -14.64 3.18
C LYS A 290 20.61 -13.80 2.31
N LEU A 291 21.57 -13.09 2.91
CA LEU A 291 22.54 -12.29 2.17
C LEU A 291 23.51 -13.13 1.34
N ARG A 292 23.81 -14.37 1.78
CA ARG A 292 24.65 -15.32 1.02
C ARG A 292 23.87 -16.04 -0.08
N GLY A 293 22.53 -15.98 -0.09
CA GLY A 293 21.68 -16.74 -1.01
C GLY A 293 21.56 -18.21 -0.62
N GLU A 294 21.66 -18.52 0.67
CA GLU A 294 21.55 -19.87 1.24
C GLU A 294 20.27 -20.07 2.06
N SER A 295 19.27 -19.19 1.91
CA SER A 295 17.97 -19.24 2.60
C SER A 295 17.32 -20.63 2.54
N ASP A 296 17.29 -21.24 1.36
CA ASP A 296 16.69 -22.56 1.14
C ASP A 296 17.42 -23.67 1.91
N LYS A 297 18.74 -23.56 2.07
CA LYS A 297 19.53 -24.55 2.79
C LYS A 297 19.34 -24.39 4.29
N LEU A 298 19.25 -23.15 4.76
CA LEU A 298 18.96 -22.87 6.17
C LEU A 298 17.55 -23.32 6.54
N ALA A 299 16.53 -23.06 5.71
CA ALA A 299 15.16 -23.54 5.95
C ALA A 299 15.14 -25.08 6.11
N LYS A 300 15.77 -25.82 5.19
CA LYS A 300 15.90 -27.28 5.30
C LYS A 300 16.64 -27.74 6.56
N TRP A 301 17.60 -26.97 7.04
CA TRP A 301 18.30 -27.28 8.29
C TRP A 301 17.40 -27.02 9.51
N LEU A 302 16.63 -25.93 9.52
CA LEU A 302 15.64 -25.63 10.55
C LEU A 302 14.55 -26.70 10.60
N ASP A 303 14.05 -27.18 9.46
CA ASP A 303 13.09 -28.30 9.39
C ASP A 303 13.64 -29.57 10.07
N LYS A 304 14.93 -29.88 9.84
CA LYS A 304 15.59 -31.03 10.48
C LYS A 304 15.70 -30.84 12.00
N VAL A 305 15.94 -29.62 12.45
CA VAL A 305 16.01 -29.24 13.87
C VAL A 305 14.63 -29.39 14.51
N ASP A 306 13.58 -28.83 13.90
CA ASP A 306 12.19 -28.98 14.37
C ASP A 306 11.78 -30.45 14.45
N ALA A 307 12.01 -31.22 13.39
CA ALA A 307 11.70 -32.66 13.38
C ALA A 307 12.49 -33.47 14.40
N LYS A 308 13.63 -32.96 14.90
CA LYS A 308 14.40 -33.59 15.99
C LYS A 308 13.86 -33.18 17.35
N ILE A 309 13.57 -31.90 17.57
CA ILE A 309 12.91 -31.40 18.79
C ILE A 309 11.58 -32.12 19.01
N GLU A 310 10.77 -32.30 17.95
CA GLU A 310 9.51 -33.05 18.04
C GLU A 310 9.73 -34.50 18.47
N ARG A 311 10.74 -35.19 17.92
CA ARG A 311 11.10 -36.56 18.31
C ARG A 311 11.59 -36.67 19.75
N ASP A 312 12.38 -35.70 20.21
CA ASP A 312 12.91 -35.70 21.59
C ASP A 312 11.83 -35.29 22.61
N SER A 313 10.91 -34.40 22.23
CA SER A 313 9.76 -33.99 23.05
C SER A 313 8.67 -35.06 23.20
N MET A 314 8.64 -36.07 22.31
CA MET A 314 7.77 -37.24 22.51
C MET A 314 8.28 -38.21 23.58
N ASN A 315 9.48 -37.98 24.14
CA ASN A 315 10.08 -38.80 25.19
C ASN A 315 10.17 -38.10 26.57
N GLU A 316 9.89 -36.80 26.70
CA GLU A 316 9.85 -36.09 28.00
C GLU A 316 8.77 -34.99 28.08
N ASP A 317 8.27 -34.74 29.30
CA ASP A 317 7.11 -33.90 29.65
C ASP A 317 7.22 -32.43 29.15
N PRO A 318 6.10 -31.76 28.77
CA PRO A 318 6.14 -30.61 27.88
C PRO A 318 6.34 -29.27 28.63
N SER A 319 7.55 -28.72 28.57
CA SER A 319 7.76 -27.28 28.75
C SER A 319 8.86 -26.73 27.85
N HIS A 320 8.61 -26.55 26.54
CA HIS A 320 9.56 -25.81 25.70
C HIS A 320 8.91 -24.89 24.66
N LYS A 321 9.28 -23.60 24.73
CA LYS A 321 8.90 -22.50 23.83
C LYS A 321 9.67 -22.48 22.48
N GLY A 322 10.46 -23.51 22.17
CA GLY A 322 11.39 -23.53 21.04
C GLY A 322 10.73 -23.60 19.65
N SER A 323 9.62 -24.34 19.51
CA SER A 323 8.97 -24.59 18.21
C SER A 323 8.33 -23.34 17.58
N GLN A 324 7.90 -22.35 18.38
CA GLN A 324 7.29 -21.13 17.84
C GLN A 324 8.33 -20.20 17.19
N LEU A 325 9.53 -20.11 17.78
CA LEU A 325 10.62 -19.27 17.31
C LEU A 325 11.15 -19.72 15.92
N LEU A 326 11.17 -21.04 15.70
CA LEU A 326 11.57 -21.65 14.44
C LEU A 326 10.58 -21.36 13.32
N LYS A 327 9.27 -21.51 13.59
CA LYS A 327 8.18 -21.20 12.66
C LYS A 327 8.15 -19.73 12.24
N ASP A 328 8.42 -18.81 13.19
CA ASP A 328 8.46 -17.38 12.90
C ASP A 328 9.67 -17.01 12.01
N THR A 329 10.82 -17.67 12.22
CA THR A 329 12.03 -17.46 11.41
C THR A 329 11.89 -18.03 10.00
N GLU A 330 11.27 -19.21 9.86
CA GLU A 330 11.03 -19.86 8.57
C GLU A 330 10.07 -19.02 7.69
N ALA A 331 9.01 -18.48 8.30
CA ALA A 331 8.07 -17.59 7.62
C ALA A 331 8.74 -16.29 7.11
N GLU A 332 9.76 -15.79 7.81
CA GLU A 332 10.51 -14.60 7.43
C GLU A 332 11.52 -14.87 6.27
N LEU A 333 12.04 -16.10 6.17
CA LEU A 333 12.96 -16.54 5.12
C LEU A 333 12.27 -16.78 3.77
N ILE A 334 11.05 -17.34 3.79
CA ILE A 334 10.31 -17.72 2.57
C ILE A 334 9.68 -16.50 1.86
N GLY A 335 9.53 -15.37 2.55
CA GLY A 335 8.74 -14.22 2.09
C GLY A 335 9.31 -13.33 0.97
N THR A 336 10.51 -13.56 0.42
CA THR A 336 11.18 -12.54 -0.41
C THR A 336 11.96 -12.96 -1.67
N ASP A 337 12.11 -14.24 -2.01
CA ASP A 337 12.88 -14.61 -3.22
C ASP A 337 12.00 -14.70 -4.48
N GLY A 338 11.87 -13.56 -5.18
CA GLY A 338 11.41 -13.50 -6.56
C GLY A 338 12.60 -13.48 -7.52
N SER A 339 12.90 -14.62 -8.16
CA SER A 339 13.74 -14.64 -9.36
C SER A 339 13.22 -15.68 -10.38
N PRO A 340 13.20 -15.36 -11.68
CA PRO A 340 12.58 -16.17 -12.71
C PRO A 340 13.56 -17.20 -13.28
N THR A 341 13.32 -18.48 -13.05
CA THR A 341 13.97 -19.54 -13.84
C THR A 341 13.00 -20.08 -14.88
N VAL A 342 13.33 -19.79 -16.13
CA VAL A 342 12.82 -20.45 -17.33
C VAL A 342 13.08 -21.96 -17.18
N SER A 343 12.02 -22.75 -17.02
CA SER A 343 12.05 -24.17 -17.37
C SER A 343 10.84 -24.50 -18.22
N ARG A 344 11.14 -24.77 -19.49
CA ARG A 344 10.20 -25.13 -20.54
C ARG A 344 10.03 -26.65 -20.52
N ALA A 345 8.78 -27.08 -20.47
CA ALA A 345 8.26 -28.42 -20.84
C ALA A 345 8.74 -29.64 -20.05
N ASN A 346 7.83 -30.24 -19.25
CA ASN A 346 7.34 -31.62 -19.42
C ASN A 346 6.71 -32.16 -18.13
N THR A 347 5.43 -31.86 -17.89
CA THR A 347 4.53 -32.80 -17.19
C THR A 347 3.07 -32.39 -17.41
N ALA A 348 2.56 -32.71 -18.60
CA ALA A 348 1.13 -32.75 -18.86
C ALA A 348 0.84 -34.09 -19.56
N LYS A 349 0.55 -35.13 -18.78
CA LYS A 349 -0.19 -36.32 -19.21
C LYS A 349 -0.49 -37.20 -18.00
N GLN A 350 -1.71 -37.76 -18.02
CA GLN A 350 -2.29 -38.72 -17.08
C GLN A 350 -2.80 -38.09 -15.77
N TYR A 351 -4.08 -37.72 -15.74
CA TYR A 351 -5.15 -38.60 -15.25
C TYR A 351 -6.51 -37.97 -15.62
N GLY A 352 -7.29 -38.68 -16.42
CA GLY A 352 -8.61 -38.26 -16.84
C GLY A 352 -9.22 -39.26 -17.81
N ALA A 353 -9.81 -40.33 -17.27
CA ALA A 353 -10.88 -41.10 -17.91
C ALA A 353 -11.48 -42.05 -16.87
N HIS A 354 -12.73 -41.83 -16.46
CA HIS A 354 -13.84 -42.72 -16.80
C HIS A 354 -15.16 -42.21 -16.19
N HIS A 355 -16.22 -42.37 -16.98
CA HIS A 355 -17.66 -42.21 -16.68
C HIS A 355 -18.30 -40.83 -16.88
N ALA A 356 -18.75 -40.59 -18.12
CA ALA A 356 -20.11 -40.10 -18.38
C ALA A 356 -20.54 -40.48 -19.81
N ASN A 357 -21.52 -41.38 -19.93
CA ASN A 357 -22.28 -41.64 -21.15
C ASN A 357 -23.76 -41.50 -20.79
N ALA A 358 -24.43 -40.51 -21.36
CA ALA A 358 -25.84 -40.56 -21.81
C ALA A 358 -26.28 -39.15 -22.26
N ALA A 359 -26.49 -38.97 -23.57
CA ALA A 359 -27.28 -37.87 -24.14
C ALA A 359 -28.79 -38.13 -23.95
N PRO A 360 -29.69 -37.14 -24.15
CA PRO A 360 -30.28 -36.91 -25.49
C PRO A 360 -30.76 -35.42 -25.71
N PRO A 361 -31.60 -35.08 -26.71
CA PRO A 361 -31.24 -34.90 -28.11
C PRO A 361 -31.53 -33.47 -28.67
N LEU A 362 -31.04 -33.28 -29.89
CA LEU A 362 -31.03 -32.09 -30.76
C LEU A 362 -32.41 -31.50 -31.12
N TYR A 363 -32.46 -30.18 -31.26
CA TYR A 363 -33.24 -29.51 -32.31
C TYR A 363 -32.38 -28.49 -33.05
N ARG A 364 -32.40 -28.61 -34.39
CA ARG A 364 -31.61 -27.91 -35.39
C ARG A 364 -32.55 -26.95 -36.12
N ILE A 365 -32.26 -25.65 -36.14
CA ILE A 365 -32.88 -24.72 -37.09
C ILE A 365 -31.75 -23.90 -37.74
N GLN A 366 -31.61 -24.07 -39.05
CA GLN A 366 -30.77 -23.24 -39.93
C GLN A 366 -31.48 -21.91 -40.22
N PRO A 367 -30.75 -20.79 -40.37
CA PRO A 367 -31.29 -19.59 -40.97
C PRO A 367 -31.12 -19.61 -42.50
N PRO A 368 -32.06 -19.04 -43.27
CA PRO A 368 -31.86 -18.80 -44.69
C PRO A 368 -31.20 -17.43 -44.93
N SER A 369 -30.42 -17.36 -46.00
CA SER A 369 -30.00 -16.16 -46.72
C SER A 369 -30.15 -16.50 -48.22
N PRO A 370 -29.94 -15.59 -49.17
CA PRO A 370 -30.13 -14.12 -49.22
C PRO A 370 -31.02 -13.76 -50.45
N ASN A 371 -31.27 -12.47 -50.75
CA ASN A 371 -31.04 -11.91 -52.10
C ASN A 371 -31.51 -10.44 -52.36
N ILE A 372 -30.75 -9.81 -53.27
CA ILE A 372 -31.05 -8.72 -54.23
C ILE A 372 -30.73 -7.25 -53.83
N ASP A 373 -29.52 -6.84 -54.26
CA ASP A 373 -29.18 -5.88 -55.33
C ASP A 373 -29.75 -4.44 -55.42
N PHE A 374 -28.77 -3.51 -55.49
CA PHE A 374 -28.57 -2.41 -56.46
C PHE A 374 -29.77 -1.57 -56.94
N GLN A 375 -29.73 -0.23 -56.75
CA GLN A 375 -29.14 0.74 -57.70
C GLN A 375 -29.52 2.22 -57.42
N ALA A 376 -28.51 3.08 -57.65
CA ALA A 376 -28.57 4.38 -58.35
C ALA A 376 -29.17 5.65 -57.71
N LEU A 377 -28.24 6.57 -57.39
CA LEU A 377 -28.03 7.90 -58.00
C LEU A 377 -29.23 8.85 -58.24
N ARG A 378 -29.15 10.06 -57.63
CA ARG A 378 -29.09 11.42 -58.26
C ARG A 378 -29.48 12.47 -57.20
N SER A 379 -28.56 13.35 -56.77
CA SER A 379 -28.24 14.67 -57.35
C SER A 379 -29.06 15.82 -56.78
N SER A 380 -28.32 16.74 -56.17
CA SER A 380 -28.41 18.21 -56.28
C SER A 380 -29.62 18.99 -55.74
N THR A 381 -29.26 20.00 -54.93
CA THR A 381 -29.50 21.46 -55.03
C THR A 381 -30.08 22.07 -53.75
N VAL A 382 -29.28 22.90 -53.03
CA VAL A 382 -29.28 24.38 -53.05
C VAL A 382 -30.61 24.99 -52.61
N ALA A 383 -30.65 25.61 -51.42
CA ALA A 383 -31.05 27.01 -51.24
C ALA A 383 -31.05 27.48 -49.77
N MET A 384 -30.32 28.59 -49.58
CA MET A 384 -30.44 29.72 -48.64
C MET A 384 -31.40 29.72 -47.43
N ARG A 385 -30.79 30.18 -46.31
CA ARG A 385 -31.20 31.24 -45.36
C ARG A 385 -32.69 31.45 -45.06
N SER A 386 -32.99 31.47 -43.76
CA SER A 386 -33.65 32.64 -43.14
C SER A 386 -33.36 32.75 -41.65
N ILE A 387 -33.21 33.99 -41.23
CA ILE A 387 -33.10 34.49 -39.85
C ILE A 387 -34.52 34.60 -39.29
N SER A 388 -34.72 34.26 -38.02
CA SER A 388 -35.80 34.85 -37.22
C SER A 388 -35.40 34.94 -35.75
N MET A 389 -35.36 36.17 -35.25
CA MET A 389 -35.50 36.47 -33.82
C MET A 389 -36.96 36.22 -33.38
N GLY A 390 -37.16 35.92 -32.09
CA GLY A 390 -38.49 35.78 -31.49
C GLY A 390 -38.41 35.53 -29.99
N SER A 391 -38.60 36.62 -29.25
CA SER A 391 -38.82 36.82 -27.80
C SER A 391 -39.55 35.74 -26.97
N ALA A 392 -39.20 35.73 -25.68
CA ALA A 392 -39.78 35.02 -24.53
C ALA A 392 -41.30 35.29 -24.29
N PRO A 393 -41.99 34.54 -23.38
CA PRO A 393 -41.99 34.94 -21.95
C PRO A 393 -42.14 33.82 -20.88
N TYR A 394 -41.52 34.10 -19.72
CA TYR A 394 -41.91 33.89 -18.30
C TYR A 394 -42.61 32.62 -17.72
N SER A 395 -42.14 32.33 -16.49
CA SER A 395 -42.71 31.57 -15.35
C SER A 395 -42.38 30.07 -15.28
N ALA A 396 -41.97 29.46 -14.16
CA ALA A 396 -41.78 29.92 -12.78
C ALA A 396 -40.67 29.08 -12.10
N GLU A 397 -39.82 29.75 -11.31
CA GLU A 397 -38.94 29.12 -10.32
C GLU A 397 -39.69 28.91 -9.00
N ALA A 398 -39.43 27.77 -8.36
CA ALA A 398 -39.35 27.65 -6.92
C ALA A 398 -38.28 26.59 -6.59
N SER A 399 -37.09 27.06 -6.20
CA SER A 399 -36.21 26.35 -5.26
C SER A 399 -36.76 26.59 -3.84
N ILE A 400 -36.41 25.87 -2.76
CA ILE A 400 -35.11 25.82 -2.06
C ILE A 400 -35.23 24.74 -0.97
N GLY A 401 -34.10 24.12 -0.62
CA GLY A 401 -33.97 23.43 0.66
C GLY A 401 -32.55 23.02 1.06
N SER A 402 -31.56 23.91 0.88
CA SER A 402 -30.22 23.78 1.51
C SER A 402 -30.13 24.83 2.61
N SER A 403 -29.89 24.38 3.84
CA SER A 403 -29.69 25.22 5.02
C SER A 403 -28.23 25.21 5.44
N ALA A 404 -27.64 26.40 5.52
CA ALA A 404 -26.39 26.68 6.22
C ALA A 404 -26.59 27.87 7.17
N LEU A 405 -25.60 28.06 8.07
CA LEU A 405 -25.27 29.25 8.89
C LEU A 405 -25.73 29.18 10.37
N ARG A 406 -25.02 29.67 11.39
CA ARG A 406 -23.68 30.29 11.56
C ARG A 406 -23.38 30.38 13.08
N HIS A 407 -22.10 30.52 13.42
CA HIS A 407 -21.56 31.04 14.69
C HIS A 407 -22.03 32.46 15.03
N LEU A 408 -22.04 32.79 16.34
CA LEU A 408 -21.72 34.14 16.86
C LEU A 408 -20.87 34.04 18.14
N VAL A 409 -20.12 35.11 18.41
CA VAL A 409 -18.84 35.18 19.15
C VAL A 409 -18.92 36.11 20.38
N SER A 410 -18.17 35.71 21.42
CA SER A 410 -17.44 36.51 22.44
C SER A 410 -18.19 37.20 23.60
N LEU A 411 -17.69 36.97 24.82
CA LEU A 411 -17.06 37.98 25.70
C LEU A 411 -16.20 37.30 26.80
N LYS A 412 -14.99 37.83 27.06
CA LYS A 412 -14.02 37.39 28.12
C LYS A 412 -14.47 37.81 29.54
N PRO A 413 -13.96 37.19 30.63
CA PRO A 413 -12.82 37.80 31.37
C PRO A 413 -11.82 36.82 32.02
N LYS A 414 -10.75 37.37 32.61
CA LYS A 414 -9.53 36.76 33.21
C LYS A 414 -9.75 36.12 34.61
N PRO A 415 -8.74 35.41 35.20
CA PRO A 415 -8.94 34.26 36.09
C PRO A 415 -8.83 34.55 37.59
N THR A 416 -9.37 33.65 38.43
CA THR A 416 -8.76 33.15 39.69
C THR A 416 -9.58 32.01 40.33
N SER A 417 -8.87 30.91 40.62
CA SER A 417 -8.94 29.97 41.78
C SER A 417 -10.23 29.36 42.36
N HIS A 418 -10.16 28.02 42.49
CA HIS A 418 -10.55 27.12 43.61
C HIS A 418 -11.99 26.59 43.82
N LEU A 419 -12.06 25.24 43.78
CA LEU A 419 -12.73 24.25 44.65
C LEU A 419 -14.27 23.98 44.60
N ALA A 420 -14.56 22.71 44.27
CA ALA A 420 -15.47 21.73 44.91
C ALA A 420 -16.97 21.59 44.53
N SER A 421 -17.30 20.32 44.22
CA SER A 421 -18.51 19.50 44.49
C SER A 421 -19.89 19.79 43.85
N ASP A 422 -20.28 18.94 42.88
CA ASP A 422 -21.39 17.94 42.89
C ASP A 422 -22.88 18.32 43.22
N PRO A 423 -23.91 17.52 42.80
CA PRO A 423 -24.96 17.92 41.83
C PRO A 423 -26.42 17.78 42.40
N PRO A 424 -27.47 17.33 41.65
CA PRO A 424 -28.24 17.88 40.49
C PRO A 424 -29.77 18.01 40.76
N ASN A 425 -30.57 18.62 39.84
CA ASN A 425 -31.92 18.12 39.45
C ASN A 425 -32.71 18.93 38.38
N LYS A 426 -33.22 18.19 37.38
CA LYS A 426 -34.59 18.10 36.79
C LYS A 426 -35.41 19.31 36.26
N THR A 427 -35.90 19.07 35.03
CA THR A 427 -37.26 19.27 34.44
C THR A 427 -37.82 20.65 34.07
N SER A 428 -38.26 20.79 32.82
CA SER A 428 -39.52 21.45 32.34
C SER A 428 -39.57 21.37 30.80
N HIS A 429 -40.59 20.79 30.14
CA HIS A 429 -41.96 21.21 29.84
C HIS A 429 -42.15 21.95 28.50
N LEU A 430 -43.22 21.52 27.80
CA LEU A 430 -43.77 21.89 26.49
C LEU A 430 -44.34 23.32 26.40
N LEU A 431 -44.41 23.85 25.16
CA LEU A 431 -45.55 24.54 24.47
C LEU A 431 -44.99 25.53 23.43
N GLN A 432 -45.21 25.38 22.11
CA GLN A 432 -46.38 25.72 21.28
C GLN A 432 -46.63 27.25 21.12
N GLY A 433 -46.64 27.76 19.87
CA GLY A 433 -47.28 29.05 19.54
C GLY A 433 -46.69 29.91 18.40
N HIS A 434 -47.28 29.76 17.20
CA HIS A 434 -47.65 30.74 16.15
C HIS A 434 -46.74 31.92 15.65
N PRO A 435 -46.82 32.26 14.34
CA PRO A 435 -46.00 33.29 13.70
C PRO A 435 -46.70 34.65 13.60
N LEU A 436 -45.94 35.74 13.66
CA LEU A 436 -46.37 37.09 13.28
C LEU A 436 -45.55 37.58 12.08
N GLN A 437 -46.26 37.91 11.01
CA GLN A 437 -45.80 38.63 9.84
C GLN A 437 -45.45 40.09 10.20
N GLY A 438 -44.33 40.58 9.68
CA GLY A 438 -43.96 42.00 9.72
C GLY A 438 -43.09 42.35 8.51
N ASN A 439 -43.68 43.07 7.55
CA ASN A 439 -43.03 43.68 6.39
C ASN A 439 -42.22 44.92 6.81
N LEU A 440 -41.02 45.14 6.25
CA LEU A 440 -40.34 46.43 6.02
C LEU A 440 -38.96 46.19 5.32
N PRO A 441 -38.31 47.19 4.70
CA PRO A 441 -38.15 47.26 3.24
C PRO A 441 -36.71 47.05 2.72
N SER A 442 -36.65 46.79 1.42
CA SER A 442 -35.44 46.62 0.59
C SER A 442 -34.48 47.81 0.64
N ALA A 443 -33.21 47.53 0.95
CA ALA A 443 -32.09 48.42 0.73
C ALA A 443 -31.14 47.80 -0.31
N THR A 444 -31.11 48.44 -1.48
CA THR A 444 -30.19 48.27 -2.61
C THR A 444 -28.72 48.23 -2.20
N TRP A 445 -27.98 47.20 -2.66
CA TRP A 445 -26.53 47.22 -2.73
C TRP A 445 -26.07 47.16 -4.19
N ARG A 446 -25.29 48.17 -4.56
CA ARG A 446 -24.74 48.41 -5.89
C ARG A 446 -23.62 47.43 -6.23
N ASN A 447 -23.54 47.11 -7.51
CA ASN A 447 -22.45 46.43 -8.20
C ASN A 447 -21.05 46.94 -7.80
N ILE A 448 -20.15 46.02 -7.45
CA ILE A 448 -18.70 46.25 -7.48
C ILE A 448 -18.19 45.63 -8.77
N GLN A 449 -17.84 46.48 -9.74
CA GLN A 449 -17.08 46.10 -10.95
C GLN A 449 -15.62 45.87 -10.57
N LEU A 450 -15.06 44.73 -10.98
CA LEU A 450 -13.62 44.48 -10.97
C LEU A 450 -12.95 45.15 -12.20
N PRO A 451 -11.65 45.51 -12.13
CA PRO A 451 -10.98 46.28 -13.19
C PRO A 451 -10.72 45.44 -14.45
N PRO A 452 -10.71 46.03 -15.64
CA PRO A 452 -10.35 45.33 -16.88
C PRO A 452 -8.84 45.10 -16.98
N ILE A 453 -8.48 43.90 -17.44
CA ILE A 453 -7.11 43.49 -17.79
C ILE A 453 -6.69 44.25 -19.07
N PRO A 454 -5.46 44.82 -19.15
CA PRO A 454 -5.04 45.57 -20.32
C PRO A 454 -4.71 44.64 -21.51
N PRO A 455 -4.99 45.05 -22.76
CA PRO A 455 -4.67 44.27 -23.95
C PRO A 455 -3.18 44.37 -24.29
N PHE A 456 -2.59 43.23 -24.66
CA PHE A 456 -1.24 43.17 -25.22
C PHE A 456 -1.20 43.83 -26.61
N SER A 457 -0.42 44.90 -26.77
CA SER A 457 -0.03 45.45 -28.06
C SER A 457 1.21 44.72 -28.60
N PRO A 458 1.22 44.28 -29.87
CA PRO A 458 2.42 43.76 -30.53
C PRO A 458 3.33 44.93 -30.90
N LYS A 459 4.60 44.89 -30.46
CA LYS A 459 5.62 45.83 -30.93
C LYS A 459 6.17 45.36 -32.26
N ASN A 460 6.08 46.25 -33.24
CA ASN A 460 6.77 46.24 -34.52
C ASN A 460 8.28 45.96 -34.36
N GLU A 461 8.78 44.92 -35.02
CA GLU A 461 10.18 44.83 -35.44
C GLU A 461 10.26 44.95 -36.95
N LYS A 462 11.24 45.74 -37.38
CA LYS A 462 11.41 46.26 -38.74
C LYS A 462 11.95 45.19 -39.68
N SER A 463 11.44 45.24 -40.91
CA SER A 463 11.93 44.56 -42.10
C SER A 463 13.39 44.92 -42.42
N HIS A 464 14.23 43.90 -42.62
CA HIS A 464 15.45 44.00 -43.42
C HIS A 464 15.48 42.84 -44.43
N ASP A 465 15.47 43.19 -45.71
CA ASP A 465 15.89 42.35 -46.83
C ASP A 465 17.41 42.11 -46.77
N TYR A 466 17.88 40.86 -46.90
CA TYR A 466 18.83 40.41 -47.93
C TYR A 466 19.23 38.91 -47.77
N ASP A 467 19.20 38.23 -48.92
CA ASP A 467 19.87 37.03 -49.47
C ASP A 467 19.89 35.63 -48.81
N PRO A 468 19.58 34.56 -49.58
CA PRO A 468 19.68 33.16 -49.15
C PRO A 468 21.00 32.53 -49.63
N LEU A 469 21.86 32.12 -48.71
CA LEU A 469 22.83 31.00 -48.82
C LEU A 469 23.86 31.11 -47.68
N MET A 470 23.65 30.39 -46.59
CA MET A 470 24.78 29.79 -45.86
C MET A 470 24.32 28.69 -44.90
N GLU A 471 24.88 27.51 -45.13
CA GLU A 471 24.82 26.31 -44.32
C GLU A 471 25.54 26.46 -42.97
N LEU A 472 25.14 25.59 -42.03
CA LEU A 472 25.74 25.21 -40.73
C LEU A 472 25.68 26.20 -39.55
N SER A 473 24.72 25.96 -38.65
CA SER A 473 25.02 25.36 -37.34
C SER A 473 23.72 24.93 -36.63
N THR A 474 23.50 23.61 -36.59
CA THR A 474 22.45 22.97 -35.78
C THR A 474 22.73 23.20 -34.29
N SER A 475 21.91 24.00 -33.63
CA SER A 475 21.82 24.07 -32.18
C SER A 475 21.46 22.69 -31.62
N GLN A 476 22.31 22.16 -30.74
CA GLN A 476 22.13 20.86 -30.09
C GLN A 476 20.94 20.79 -29.11
N ASP A 477 20.22 21.90 -28.87
CA ASP A 477 19.10 21.97 -27.91
C ASP A 477 17.74 21.50 -28.45
N ASP A 478 17.54 21.42 -29.77
CA ASP A 478 16.24 21.02 -30.34
C ASP A 478 15.93 19.51 -30.23
N ASN A 479 16.88 18.69 -29.76
CA ASN A 479 16.72 17.23 -29.69
C ASN A 479 16.09 16.70 -28.39
N LEU A 480 15.83 17.56 -27.40
CA LEU A 480 15.31 17.16 -26.09
C LEU A 480 13.79 17.29 -25.94
N ASN A 481 13.10 17.94 -26.89
CA ASN A 481 11.65 18.14 -26.83
C ASN A 481 10.89 17.11 -27.68
N LEU A 482 9.72 16.69 -27.21
CA LEU A 482 8.75 15.96 -28.03
C LEU A 482 7.92 16.92 -28.89
N ALA A 483 7.28 16.40 -29.94
CA ALA A 483 6.44 17.20 -30.84
C ALA A 483 5.16 17.70 -30.14
N ILE A 484 4.68 16.97 -29.13
CA ILE A 484 3.64 17.44 -28.21
C ILE A 484 4.29 18.42 -27.22
N THR A 485 3.81 19.66 -27.23
CA THR A 485 4.39 20.78 -26.49
C THR A 485 4.39 20.55 -24.97
N GLY A 486 5.51 20.89 -24.32
CA GLY A 486 5.69 20.80 -22.87
C GLY A 486 6.27 19.48 -22.37
N PHE A 487 6.42 18.48 -23.24
CA PHE A 487 7.03 17.20 -22.87
C PHE A 487 8.49 17.11 -23.33
N LEU A 488 9.32 16.62 -22.41
CA LEU A 488 10.73 16.32 -22.62
C LEU A 488 10.90 14.85 -23.03
N LYS A 489 11.80 14.63 -24.00
CA LYS A 489 12.18 13.31 -24.47
C LYS A 489 13.13 12.64 -23.47
N PRO A 490 12.79 11.47 -22.92
CA PRO A 490 13.65 10.80 -21.96
C PRO A 490 14.93 10.24 -22.60
N THR A 491 16.03 10.26 -21.85
CA THR A 491 17.31 9.67 -22.27
C THR A 491 17.41 8.18 -21.98
N GLN A 492 16.62 7.67 -21.02
CA GLN A 492 16.65 6.26 -20.60
C GLN A 492 15.45 5.49 -21.17
N ALA A 493 15.69 4.24 -21.58
CA ALA A 493 14.65 3.40 -22.18
C ALA A 493 13.51 3.05 -21.21
N LYS A 494 13.78 2.96 -19.89
CA LYS A 494 12.74 2.69 -18.88
C LYS A 494 11.73 3.84 -18.71
N ASP A 495 12.13 5.05 -19.08
CA ASP A 495 11.34 6.27 -18.88
C ASP A 495 10.41 6.57 -20.08
N GLN A 496 10.31 5.67 -21.07
CA GLN A 496 9.50 5.86 -22.27
C GLN A 496 8.97 4.54 -22.84
N TYR A 497 7.78 4.58 -23.43
CA TYR A 497 7.21 3.45 -24.16
C TYR A 497 7.48 3.57 -25.66
N LEU A 498 8.24 2.61 -26.20
CA LEU A 498 8.66 2.58 -27.61
C LEU A 498 7.96 1.46 -28.38
N MET A 499 7.36 1.80 -29.52
CA MET A 499 6.85 0.84 -30.50
C MET A 499 7.05 1.36 -31.93
N ASP A 500 6.77 0.49 -32.91
CA ASP A 500 6.66 0.89 -34.30
C ASP A 500 5.32 1.60 -34.52
N CYS A 501 5.36 2.81 -35.09
CA CYS A 501 4.15 3.61 -35.27
C CYS A 501 3.27 3.02 -36.37
N PRO A 502 2.00 2.63 -36.09
CA PRO A 502 1.12 2.04 -37.09
C PRO A 502 0.70 3.03 -38.19
N LYS A 503 0.87 4.34 -37.97
CA LYS A 503 0.46 5.39 -38.91
C LYS A 503 1.56 5.80 -39.89
N CYS A 504 2.79 5.98 -39.42
CA CYS A 504 3.91 6.45 -40.25
C CYS A 504 5.02 5.43 -40.44
N ASN A 505 4.87 4.22 -39.86
CA ASN A 505 5.85 3.12 -39.92
C ASN A 505 7.25 3.46 -39.40
N LYS A 506 7.43 4.58 -38.69
CA LYS A 506 8.68 4.87 -37.98
C LYS A 506 8.87 3.84 -36.87
N LYS A 507 10.05 3.24 -36.83
CA LYS A 507 10.37 2.19 -35.88
C LYS A 507 10.80 2.74 -34.52
N ARG A 508 10.46 2.03 -33.45
CA ARG A 508 10.89 2.30 -32.06
C ARG A 508 10.79 3.79 -31.67
N THR A 509 9.63 4.38 -31.92
CA THR A 509 9.34 5.77 -31.57
C THR A 509 8.57 5.87 -30.26
N VAL A 510 8.71 7.00 -29.55
CA VAL A 510 7.88 7.31 -28.38
C VAL A 510 6.43 7.36 -28.82
N MET A 511 5.62 6.54 -28.16
CA MET A 511 4.19 6.42 -28.44
C MET A 511 3.40 7.43 -27.62
N ALA A 512 2.22 7.79 -28.09
CA ALA A 512 1.29 8.69 -27.41
C ALA A 512 -0.13 8.15 -27.47
N ILE A 513 -0.84 8.24 -26.35
CA ILE A 513 -2.27 7.95 -26.24
C ILE A 513 -3.03 9.17 -26.73
N LEU A 514 -4.00 8.98 -27.64
CA LEU A 514 -4.88 10.05 -28.08
C LEU A 514 -6.05 10.22 -27.10
N LEU A 515 -6.30 11.47 -26.70
CA LEU A 515 -7.38 11.84 -25.80
C LEU A 515 -8.50 12.53 -26.59
N ARG A 516 -9.67 11.91 -26.61
CA ARG A 516 -10.86 12.37 -27.34
C ARG A 516 -11.79 13.19 -26.45
N THR A 517 -12.64 13.98 -27.10
CA THR A 517 -13.70 14.73 -26.44
C THR A 517 -14.73 13.76 -25.84
N PRO A 518 -15.18 13.95 -24.60
CA PRO A 518 -16.23 13.13 -24.02
C PRO A 518 -17.55 13.25 -24.82
N PRO A 519 -18.44 12.26 -24.75
CA PRO A 519 -19.76 12.36 -25.39
C PRO A 519 -20.56 13.54 -24.81
N GLU A 520 -20.98 14.48 -25.67
CA GLU A 520 -21.73 15.68 -25.23
C GLU A 520 -23.19 15.40 -24.82
N SER A 521 -23.72 14.23 -25.19
CA SER A 521 -25.15 13.91 -25.03
C SER A 521 -25.53 13.37 -23.65
N ILE A 522 -24.57 13.15 -22.75
CA ILE A 522 -24.82 12.50 -21.45
C ILE A 522 -24.38 13.42 -20.33
N THR A 523 -25.30 13.67 -19.39
CA THR A 523 -25.01 14.41 -18.15
C THR A 523 -25.31 13.52 -16.95
N THR A 524 -24.27 13.17 -16.21
CA THR A 524 -24.37 12.38 -14.99
C THR A 524 -24.65 13.28 -13.80
N LYS A 525 -25.70 12.94 -13.03
CA LYS A 525 -26.07 13.67 -11.82
C LYS A 525 -24.91 13.66 -10.81
N ASN A 526 -24.65 14.79 -10.18
CA ASN A 526 -23.59 15.00 -9.17
C ASN A 526 -22.14 14.84 -9.66
N LEU A 527 -21.90 14.67 -10.97
CA LEU A 527 -20.54 14.75 -11.51
C LEU A 527 -20.05 16.20 -11.46
N PRO A 528 -18.78 16.46 -11.07
CA PRO A 528 -18.23 17.81 -11.06
C PRO A 528 -18.42 18.55 -12.40
N PRO A 529 -18.94 19.79 -12.40
CA PRO A 529 -19.17 20.53 -13.63
C PRO A 529 -17.85 20.88 -14.33
N ILE A 530 -17.93 21.15 -15.63
CA ILE A 530 -16.80 21.62 -16.45
C ILE A 530 -16.20 22.87 -15.79
N ASN A 531 -14.86 22.95 -15.77
CA ASN A 531 -14.10 24.04 -15.12
C ASN A 531 -14.30 24.21 -13.61
N SER A 532 -14.91 23.27 -12.91
CA SER A 532 -15.13 23.39 -11.47
C SER A 532 -13.89 23.11 -10.62
N THR A 533 -12.89 22.40 -11.16
CA THR A 533 -11.68 21.98 -10.43
C THR A 533 -11.99 21.33 -9.07
N SER A 534 -13.04 20.53 -9.01
CA SER A 534 -13.58 19.98 -7.77
C SER A 534 -12.64 18.95 -7.16
N LYS A 535 -12.41 19.05 -5.84
CA LYS A 535 -11.70 18.04 -5.06
C LYS A 535 -12.60 16.81 -4.85
N LEU A 536 -12.05 15.63 -5.04
CA LEU A 536 -12.77 14.36 -4.95
C LEU A 536 -12.46 13.64 -3.64
N VAL A 537 -13.49 13.01 -3.07
CA VAL A 537 -13.34 12.06 -1.95
C VAL A 537 -12.86 10.70 -2.45
N TYR A 538 -13.38 10.25 -3.60
CA TYR A 538 -13.09 8.93 -4.16
C TYR A 538 -12.56 9.00 -5.62
N PRO A 539 -11.36 9.56 -5.87
CA PRO A 539 -10.82 9.75 -7.22
C PRO A 539 -10.83 8.49 -8.12
N LEU A 540 -10.53 7.30 -7.59
CA LEU A 540 -10.47 6.06 -8.38
C LEU A 540 -11.82 5.65 -8.99
N THR A 541 -12.93 6.18 -8.48
CA THR A 541 -14.29 5.87 -8.97
C THR A 541 -14.59 6.56 -10.29
N MET A 542 -13.81 7.57 -10.68
CA MET A 542 -14.15 8.42 -11.80
C MET A 542 -14.03 7.74 -13.17
N GLY A 543 -13.42 6.56 -13.29
CA GLY A 543 -13.21 5.91 -14.60
C GLY A 543 -14.48 5.47 -15.33
N ASN A 544 -15.57 5.22 -14.60
CA ASN A 544 -16.79 4.62 -15.16
C ASN A 544 -17.79 5.63 -15.76
N TYR A 545 -17.56 6.93 -15.62
CA TYR A 545 -18.48 7.93 -16.15
C TYR A 545 -18.30 8.09 -17.66
N PRO A 546 -19.40 8.27 -18.43
CA PRO A 546 -19.31 8.59 -19.85
C PRO A 546 -18.46 9.84 -20.13
N GLU A 547 -18.54 10.85 -19.26
CA GLU A 547 -17.81 12.11 -19.39
C GLU A 547 -16.29 11.99 -19.17
N THR A 548 -15.83 10.86 -18.62
CA THR A 548 -14.42 10.55 -18.40
C THR A 548 -13.88 9.50 -19.37
N ASP A 549 -14.70 9.05 -20.32
CA ASP A 549 -14.29 8.14 -21.39
C ASP A 549 -13.52 8.90 -22.49
N ILE A 550 -12.33 9.35 -22.11
CA ILE A 550 -11.48 10.24 -22.91
C ILE A 550 -10.44 9.48 -23.72
N LEU A 551 -10.33 8.16 -23.58
CA LEU A 551 -9.32 7.36 -24.28
C LEU A 551 -9.84 6.95 -25.67
N SER A 552 -9.07 7.27 -26.71
CA SER A 552 -9.28 6.74 -28.06
C SER A 552 -8.75 5.32 -28.19
N ASP A 553 -9.31 4.55 -29.12
CA ASP A 553 -8.83 3.20 -29.49
C ASP A 553 -7.62 3.23 -30.44
N THR A 554 -6.96 4.37 -30.58
CA THR A 554 -5.80 4.57 -31.45
C THR A 554 -4.57 5.00 -30.66
N ILE A 555 -3.45 4.32 -30.91
CA ILE A 555 -2.11 4.69 -30.42
C ILE A 555 -1.16 4.95 -31.59
N VAL A 556 -0.44 6.06 -31.55
CA VAL A 556 0.50 6.47 -32.61
C VAL A 556 1.74 7.12 -31.99
N CYS A 557 2.80 7.36 -32.77
CA CYS A 557 3.96 8.08 -32.26
C CYS A 557 3.62 9.54 -31.95
N ASP A 558 4.42 10.15 -31.07
CA ASP A 558 4.34 11.56 -30.66
C ASP A 558 4.12 12.53 -31.84
N SER A 559 4.93 12.45 -32.90
CA SER A 559 4.79 13.37 -34.05
C SER A 559 3.46 13.19 -34.80
N CYS A 560 2.97 11.94 -34.91
CA CYS A 560 1.67 11.67 -35.53
C CYS A 560 0.52 12.14 -34.64
N ALA A 561 0.65 11.98 -33.32
CA ALA A 561 -0.32 12.45 -32.36
C ALA A 561 -0.42 13.98 -32.36
N ALA A 562 0.71 14.70 -32.38
CA ALA A 562 0.74 16.16 -32.50
C ALA A 562 0.03 16.66 -33.77
N ALA A 563 0.23 15.99 -34.91
CA ALA A 563 -0.47 16.31 -36.14
C ALA A 563 -1.99 16.06 -36.04
N MET A 564 -2.41 14.99 -35.36
CA MET A 564 -3.82 14.65 -35.16
C MET A 564 -4.53 15.60 -34.20
N VAL A 565 -3.87 16.05 -33.14
CA VAL A 565 -4.40 17.07 -32.23
C VAL A 565 -4.64 18.39 -32.99
N LYS A 566 -3.68 18.82 -33.83
CA LYS A 566 -3.81 20.01 -34.68
C LYS A 566 -4.97 19.92 -35.69
N ALA A 567 -5.24 18.73 -36.23
CA ALA A 567 -6.34 18.49 -37.15
C ALA A 567 -7.70 18.28 -36.46
N SER A 568 -7.70 18.10 -35.13
CA SER A 568 -8.86 17.85 -34.26
C SER A 568 -9.79 16.71 -34.69
N THR A 569 -9.36 15.83 -35.59
CA THR A 569 -10.18 14.72 -36.13
C THR A 569 -9.34 13.48 -36.37
N THR A 570 -9.93 12.30 -36.13
CA THR A 570 -9.38 11.01 -36.58
C THR A 570 -10.08 10.50 -37.83
N SER A 571 -9.48 9.52 -38.50
CA SER A 571 -10.12 8.77 -39.59
C SER A 571 -11.44 8.09 -39.18
N PHE A 572 -11.69 7.95 -37.87
CA PHE A 572 -12.89 7.36 -37.29
C PHE A 572 -13.92 8.39 -36.81
N LYS A 573 -13.79 9.67 -37.20
CA LYS A 573 -14.66 10.80 -36.79
C LYS A 573 -14.64 11.10 -35.28
N GLU A 574 -13.63 10.65 -34.55
CA GLU A 574 -13.43 11.09 -33.17
C GLU A 574 -12.79 12.48 -33.14
N THR A 575 -13.29 13.36 -32.27
CA THR A 575 -12.68 14.67 -32.03
C THR A 575 -11.57 14.56 -31.00
N ILE A 576 -10.31 14.64 -31.45
CA ILE A 576 -9.14 14.57 -30.57
C ILE A 576 -8.88 15.95 -29.96
N MET A 577 -8.83 15.99 -28.63
CA MET A 577 -8.62 17.21 -27.86
C MET A 577 -7.18 17.36 -27.39
N ALA A 578 -6.54 16.25 -27.03
CA ALA A 578 -5.17 16.24 -26.55
C ALA A 578 -4.49 14.90 -26.88
N ALA A 579 -3.18 14.83 -26.64
CA ALA A 579 -2.42 13.59 -26.73
C ALA A 579 -1.44 13.54 -25.58
N LEU A 580 -1.28 12.35 -25.00
CA LEU A 580 -0.41 12.08 -23.88
C LEU A 580 0.76 11.21 -24.35
N PRO A 581 1.97 11.76 -24.50
CA PRO A 581 3.17 10.96 -24.72
C PRO A 581 3.40 10.00 -23.54
N LEU A 582 3.77 8.76 -23.86
CA LEU A 582 4.08 7.71 -22.89
C LEU A 582 5.53 7.84 -22.43
N VAL A 583 5.73 8.77 -21.50
CA VAL A 583 7.03 9.13 -20.90
C VAL A 583 6.89 9.30 -19.39
N SER A 584 8.00 9.26 -18.66
CA SER A 584 8.04 9.40 -17.20
C SER A 584 7.26 10.63 -16.71
N TYR A 585 6.38 10.41 -15.74
CA TYR A 585 5.60 11.43 -15.05
C TYR A 585 6.50 12.38 -14.27
N ASN A 586 7.48 11.88 -13.51
CA ASN A 586 8.34 12.71 -12.67
C ASN A 586 9.12 13.76 -13.47
N ARG A 587 9.51 13.43 -14.69
CA ARG A 587 10.21 14.37 -15.59
C ARG A 587 9.27 15.31 -16.36
N ASN A 588 7.98 14.99 -16.42
CA ASN A 588 6.99 15.68 -17.26
C ASN A 588 5.72 16.08 -16.50
N GLN A 589 5.80 16.21 -15.18
CA GLN A 589 4.65 16.27 -14.28
C GLN A 589 3.66 17.36 -14.69
N ASP A 590 4.16 18.57 -14.98
CA ASP A 590 3.28 19.69 -15.27
C ASP A 590 2.53 19.56 -16.59
N ALA A 591 3.22 19.11 -17.64
CA ALA A 591 2.64 18.87 -18.95
C ALA A 591 1.67 17.67 -18.93
N TRP A 592 2.02 16.62 -18.20
CA TRP A 592 1.17 15.46 -17.96
C TRP A 592 -0.14 15.88 -17.29
N LEU A 593 -0.05 16.58 -16.15
CA LEU A 593 -1.22 17.04 -15.39
C LEU A 593 -2.07 17.99 -16.21
N GLN A 594 -1.46 18.92 -16.95
CA GLN A 594 -2.19 19.84 -17.81
C GLN A 594 -2.93 19.12 -18.95
N THR A 595 -2.31 18.10 -19.55
CA THR A 595 -2.90 17.29 -20.63
C THR A 595 -4.14 16.56 -20.14
N ILE A 596 -4.05 15.88 -19.00
CA ILE A 596 -5.21 15.19 -18.39
C ILE A 596 -6.28 16.17 -17.93
N ASN A 597 -5.88 17.32 -17.38
CA ASN A 597 -6.81 18.36 -16.95
C ASN A 597 -7.64 18.92 -18.12
N ILE A 598 -7.00 19.13 -19.28
CA ILE A 598 -7.69 19.54 -20.51
C ILE A 598 -8.65 18.44 -20.96
N ALA A 599 -8.17 17.20 -21.10
CA ALA A 599 -8.99 16.09 -21.59
C ALA A 599 -10.21 15.80 -20.69
N THR A 600 -10.09 16.03 -19.39
CA THR A 600 -11.19 15.91 -18.41
C THR A 600 -12.02 17.19 -18.26
N ASN A 601 -11.91 18.15 -19.18
CA ASN A 601 -12.65 19.43 -19.17
C ASN A 601 -12.50 20.22 -17.86
N ARG A 602 -11.33 20.13 -17.22
CA ARG A 602 -10.98 20.84 -15.98
C ARG A 602 -11.98 20.63 -14.83
N ARG A 603 -12.58 19.44 -14.79
CA ARG A 603 -13.59 19.08 -13.78
C ARG A 603 -12.98 18.82 -12.41
N PHE A 604 -11.76 18.30 -12.37
CA PHE A 604 -11.15 17.76 -11.17
C PHE A 604 -9.99 18.61 -10.68
N TYR A 605 -9.76 18.58 -9.37
CA TYR A 605 -8.62 19.23 -8.76
C TYR A 605 -7.31 18.57 -9.21
N ARG A 606 -6.26 19.38 -9.38
CA ARG A 606 -5.00 18.95 -10.04
C ARG A 606 -4.37 17.72 -9.38
N THR A 607 -4.42 17.61 -8.05
CA THR A 607 -3.80 16.50 -7.31
C THR A 607 -4.59 15.19 -7.40
N ASP A 608 -5.86 15.23 -7.83
CA ASP A 608 -6.69 14.02 -8.00
C ASP A 608 -6.53 13.41 -9.39
N LEU A 609 -6.03 14.19 -10.36
CA LEU A 609 -5.91 13.78 -11.77
C LEU A 609 -5.16 12.45 -11.95
N PRO A 610 -4.05 12.14 -11.24
CA PRO A 610 -3.39 10.85 -11.38
C PRO A 610 -4.28 9.66 -11.02
N GLN A 611 -5.03 9.76 -9.90
CA GLN A 611 -5.93 8.69 -9.46
C GLN A 611 -7.17 8.60 -10.36
N VAL A 612 -7.73 9.74 -10.79
CA VAL A 612 -8.82 9.78 -11.76
C VAL A 612 -8.41 9.08 -13.05
N PHE A 613 -7.24 9.43 -13.59
CA PHE A 613 -6.76 8.84 -14.83
C PHE A 613 -6.42 7.35 -14.69
N LEU A 614 -5.91 6.93 -13.53
CA LEU A 614 -5.73 5.51 -13.22
C LEU A 614 -7.08 4.75 -13.27
N GLY A 615 -8.15 5.33 -12.74
CA GLY A 615 -9.50 4.80 -12.86
C GLY A 615 -9.97 4.70 -14.31
N ILE A 616 -9.72 5.73 -15.12
CA ILE A 616 -10.05 5.75 -16.56
C ILE A 616 -9.30 4.63 -17.30
N ILE A 617 -7.99 4.48 -17.06
CA ILE A 617 -7.16 3.45 -17.69
C ILE A 617 -7.68 2.05 -17.39
N PHE A 618 -7.88 1.70 -16.11
CA PHE A 618 -8.32 0.35 -15.76
C PHE A 618 -9.73 0.03 -16.27
N THR A 619 -10.61 1.03 -16.29
CA THR A 619 -11.94 0.89 -16.91
C THR A 619 -11.83 0.60 -18.41
N LYS A 620 -10.93 1.30 -19.12
CA LYS A 620 -10.71 1.08 -20.55
C LYS A 620 -10.08 -0.29 -20.82
N ILE A 621 -9.10 -0.72 -20.02
CA ILE A 621 -8.49 -2.06 -20.12
C ILE A 621 -9.55 -3.15 -19.98
N GLU A 622 -10.49 -3.01 -19.03
CA GLU A 622 -11.58 -3.95 -18.84
C GLU A 622 -12.52 -4.04 -20.04
N ARG A 623 -12.90 -2.90 -20.63
CA ARG A 623 -13.71 -2.86 -21.86
C ARG A 623 -13.00 -3.54 -23.03
N LEU A 624 -11.71 -3.26 -23.22
CA LEU A 624 -10.88 -3.89 -24.25
C LEU A 624 -10.75 -5.41 -24.08
N LEU A 625 -10.81 -5.93 -22.84
CA LEU A 625 -10.82 -7.38 -22.58
C LEU A 625 -12.15 -8.04 -22.95
N SER A 626 -13.24 -7.27 -22.96
CA SER A 626 -14.59 -7.75 -23.29
C SER A 626 -14.88 -7.69 -24.79
N GLU A 627 -14.21 -6.80 -25.52
CA GLU A 627 -14.35 -6.61 -26.96
C GLU A 627 -13.46 -7.58 -27.77
N SER A 628 -13.97 -8.11 -28.87
CA SER A 628 -13.22 -9.05 -29.73
C SER A 628 -12.16 -8.37 -30.62
N SER A 629 -12.19 -7.04 -30.72
CA SER A 629 -11.25 -6.25 -31.53
C SER A 629 -9.95 -6.00 -30.78
N LYS A 630 -8.90 -6.72 -31.16
CA LYS A 630 -7.55 -6.48 -30.64
C LYS A 630 -6.92 -5.28 -31.35
N VAL A 631 -6.96 -4.10 -30.73
CA VAL A 631 -6.06 -3.01 -31.12
C VAL A 631 -4.65 -3.40 -30.67
N SER A 632 -3.78 -3.69 -31.63
CA SER A 632 -2.40 -4.09 -31.35
C SER A 632 -1.66 -3.00 -30.56
N GLY A 633 -1.08 -3.36 -29.41
CA GLY A 633 -0.22 -2.49 -28.59
C GLY A 633 -0.92 -1.50 -27.65
N LEU A 634 -2.23 -1.21 -27.80
CA LEU A 634 -2.93 -0.26 -26.93
C LEU A 634 -3.02 -0.76 -25.47
N GLN A 635 -3.36 -2.04 -25.28
CA GLN A 635 -3.48 -2.61 -23.93
C GLN A 635 -2.14 -2.56 -23.17
N ASP A 636 -1.04 -2.85 -23.86
CA ASP A 636 0.30 -2.86 -23.25
C ASP A 636 0.76 -1.44 -22.94
N ALA A 637 0.45 -0.48 -23.81
CA ALA A 637 0.67 0.95 -23.55
C ALA A 637 -0.11 1.46 -22.33
N LEU A 638 -1.39 1.08 -22.21
CA LEU A 638 -2.23 1.45 -21.06
C LEU A 638 -1.71 0.82 -19.76
N ARG A 639 -1.26 -0.44 -19.80
CA ARG A 639 -0.60 -1.08 -18.65
C ARG A 639 0.70 -0.40 -18.28
N TRP A 640 1.51 -0.02 -19.26
CA TRP A 640 2.75 0.73 -19.03
C TRP A 640 2.46 2.06 -18.34
N GLU A 641 1.49 2.83 -18.85
CA GLU A 641 1.08 4.12 -18.27
C GLU A 641 0.54 3.94 -16.84
N ALA A 642 -0.33 2.95 -16.62
CA ALA A 642 -0.84 2.65 -15.28
C ALA A 642 0.29 2.27 -14.30
N ASN A 643 1.29 1.51 -14.75
CA ASN A 643 2.43 1.14 -13.93
C ASN A 643 3.30 2.35 -13.60
N MET A 644 3.58 3.19 -14.59
CA MET A 644 4.34 4.43 -14.44
C MET A 644 3.67 5.36 -13.41
N ILE A 645 2.37 5.63 -13.55
CA ILE A 645 1.59 6.43 -12.59
C ILE A 645 1.70 5.83 -11.18
N GLN A 646 1.54 4.52 -11.06
CA GLN A 646 1.58 3.85 -9.77
C GLN A 646 2.96 3.87 -9.10
N SER A 647 4.04 3.89 -9.87
CA SER A 647 5.42 3.87 -9.36
C SER A 647 6.06 5.25 -9.18
N GLU A 648 5.56 6.27 -9.86
CA GLU A 648 6.17 7.61 -9.86
C GLU A 648 5.34 8.64 -9.08
N VAL A 649 4.01 8.49 -9.03
CA VAL A 649 3.16 9.49 -8.40
C VAL A 649 3.12 9.32 -6.89
N VAL A 650 3.56 10.35 -6.17
CA VAL A 650 3.46 10.47 -4.72
C VAL A 650 2.18 11.23 -4.35
N LEU A 651 1.28 10.57 -3.62
CA LEU A 651 0.13 11.21 -2.99
C LEU A 651 0.60 12.01 -1.79
N GLN A 652 0.25 13.29 -1.77
CA GLN A 652 0.62 14.22 -0.70
C GLN A 652 -0.51 14.37 0.32
N SER A 653 -0.14 14.66 1.57
CA SER A 653 -1.13 15.03 2.59
C SER A 653 -1.68 16.41 2.29
N GLU A 654 -2.99 16.53 2.15
CA GLU A 654 -3.63 17.83 2.02
C GLU A 654 -4.47 18.14 3.25
N LYS A 655 -4.38 19.38 3.73
CA LYS A 655 -5.15 19.89 4.86
C LYS A 655 -6.58 20.27 4.44
N PHE A 656 -7.30 19.35 3.79
CA PHE A 656 -8.73 19.54 3.55
C PHE A 656 -9.51 18.98 4.74
N LEU A 657 -10.23 19.85 5.43
CA LEU A 657 -11.25 19.44 6.39
C LEU A 657 -12.25 18.54 5.66
N HIS A 658 -12.41 17.30 6.13
CA HIS A 658 -13.45 16.34 5.71
C HIS A 658 -13.19 15.45 4.48
N VAL A 659 -11.94 15.29 4.01
CA VAL A 659 -11.65 14.29 2.96
C VAL A 659 -10.77 13.17 3.51
N ASP A 660 -11.37 12.01 3.77
CA ASP A 660 -10.64 10.78 4.06
C ASP A 660 -9.94 10.30 2.79
N GLN A 661 -8.66 10.65 2.63
CA GLN A 661 -7.83 10.19 1.52
C GLN A 661 -7.28 8.79 1.83
N LEU A 662 -7.05 7.95 0.79
CA LEU A 662 -6.38 6.65 0.93
C LEU A 662 -5.01 6.77 1.66
N GLY A 663 -4.42 7.96 1.63
CA GLY A 663 -3.31 8.37 2.46
C GLY A 663 -2.16 8.94 1.64
N VAL A 664 -1.00 9.02 2.29
CA VAL A 664 0.21 9.66 1.75
C VAL A 664 1.22 8.59 1.34
N GLY A 665 1.97 8.85 0.26
CA GLY A 665 3.02 7.98 -0.28
C GLY A 665 2.80 7.65 -1.76
N LEU A 666 3.65 6.78 -2.31
CA LEU A 666 3.49 6.29 -3.68
C LEU A 666 2.15 5.57 -3.85
N ILE A 667 1.47 5.77 -4.98
CA ILE A 667 0.12 5.19 -5.21
C ILE A 667 0.11 3.67 -4.99
N ASN A 668 1.10 2.94 -5.51
CA ASN A 668 1.19 1.47 -5.34
C ASN A 668 1.29 1.04 -3.86
N GLU A 669 2.08 1.75 -3.06
CA GLU A 669 2.29 1.50 -1.64
C GLU A 669 1.06 1.88 -0.83
N VAL A 670 0.43 3.02 -1.15
CA VAL A 670 -0.81 3.47 -0.52
C VAL A 670 -1.93 2.45 -0.76
N ILE A 671 -2.09 1.95 -1.98
CA ILE A 671 -3.07 0.91 -2.30
C ILE A 671 -2.75 -0.36 -1.51
N LEU A 672 -1.51 -0.86 -1.55
CA LEU A 672 -1.11 -2.06 -0.81
C LEU A 672 -1.37 -1.92 0.70
N ARG A 673 -1.01 -0.79 1.29
CA ARG A 673 -1.26 -0.48 2.71
C ARG A 673 -2.74 -0.57 3.04
N ASN A 674 -3.60 0.06 2.24
CA ASN A 674 -5.05 0.03 2.44
C ASN A 674 -5.65 -1.38 2.38
N PHE A 675 -5.10 -2.28 1.54
CA PHE A 675 -5.50 -3.69 1.56
C PHE A 675 -5.06 -4.41 2.83
N ARG A 676 -3.87 -4.12 3.36
CA ARG A 676 -3.38 -4.68 4.63
C ARG A 676 -4.21 -4.17 5.80
N ASP A 677 -4.45 -2.86 5.87
CA ASP A 677 -5.28 -2.22 6.89
C ASP A 677 -6.70 -2.79 6.89
N SER A 678 -7.21 -3.21 5.72
CA SER A 678 -8.53 -3.84 5.60
C SER A 678 -8.64 -5.18 6.34
N LEU A 679 -7.52 -5.86 6.58
CA LEU A 679 -7.47 -7.12 7.31
C LEU A 679 -7.32 -6.92 8.82
N LEU A 680 -6.92 -5.72 9.26
CA LEU A 680 -6.82 -5.39 10.67
C LEU A 680 -8.23 -5.20 11.27
N HIS A 681 -8.33 -5.44 12.57
CA HIS A 681 -9.59 -5.40 13.33
C HIS A 681 -9.73 -4.16 14.22
N ASP A 682 -8.70 -3.32 14.31
CA ASP A 682 -8.61 -2.19 15.23
C ASP A 682 -9.37 -0.95 14.74
N LYS A 683 -9.42 -0.71 13.42
CA LYS A 683 -10.10 0.45 12.82
C LYS A 683 -10.86 0.10 11.56
N PHE A 684 -11.89 0.90 11.26
CA PHE A 684 -12.61 0.77 10.01
C PHE A 684 -11.72 1.20 8.83
N PRO A 685 -11.48 0.34 7.82
CA PRO A 685 -10.54 0.63 6.75
C PRO A 685 -11.17 1.53 5.68
N LEU A 686 -10.44 2.58 5.26
CA LEU A 686 -10.92 3.53 4.25
C LEU A 686 -11.28 2.85 2.91
N LEU A 687 -10.49 1.85 2.50
CA LEU A 687 -10.75 1.10 1.27
C LEU A 687 -12.10 0.37 1.27
N LEU A 688 -12.61 -0.05 2.43
CA LEU A 688 -13.93 -0.67 2.50
C LEU A 688 -15.06 0.36 2.28
N SER A 689 -14.84 1.63 2.65
CA SER A 689 -15.78 2.72 2.36
C SER A 689 -15.74 3.23 0.92
N TYR A 690 -14.78 2.78 0.11
CA TYR A 690 -14.69 3.21 -1.27
C TYR A 690 -15.93 2.73 -2.06
N PRO A 691 -16.51 3.57 -2.94
CA PRO A 691 -17.52 3.13 -3.88
C PRO A 691 -17.02 1.90 -4.65
N LEU A 692 -17.95 1.00 -4.97
CA LEU A 692 -17.61 -0.32 -5.50
C LEU A 692 -16.70 -0.26 -6.73
N ASP A 693 -16.94 0.69 -7.63
CA ASP A 693 -16.10 0.87 -8.81
C ASP A 693 -14.67 1.29 -8.49
N GLY A 694 -14.47 2.22 -7.56
CA GLY A 694 -13.12 2.60 -7.12
C GLY A 694 -12.43 1.46 -6.35
N PHE A 695 -13.18 0.62 -5.63
CA PHE A 695 -12.64 -0.60 -5.01
C PHE A 695 -12.19 -1.65 -6.04
N ILE A 696 -12.94 -1.79 -7.14
CA ILE A 696 -12.56 -2.66 -8.27
C ILE A 696 -11.28 -2.13 -8.94
N VAL A 697 -11.20 -0.83 -9.19
CA VAL A 697 -10.00 -0.17 -9.73
C VAL A 697 -8.80 -0.38 -8.79
N ALA A 698 -8.96 -0.24 -7.48
CA ALA A 698 -7.89 -0.48 -6.51
C ALA A 698 -7.39 -1.94 -6.55
N ASN A 699 -8.29 -2.91 -6.73
CA ASN A 699 -7.91 -4.32 -6.94
C ASN A 699 -7.16 -4.53 -8.27
N ALA A 700 -7.61 -3.89 -9.35
CA ALA A 700 -6.96 -3.96 -10.65
C ALA A 700 -5.56 -3.34 -10.59
N ALA A 701 -5.42 -2.18 -9.95
CA ALA A 701 -4.15 -1.52 -9.69
C ALA A 701 -3.19 -2.44 -8.94
N LEU A 702 -3.61 -3.00 -7.80
CA LEU A 702 -2.77 -3.93 -7.04
C LEU A 702 -2.35 -5.16 -7.87
N SER A 703 -3.27 -5.75 -8.65
CA SER A 703 -2.98 -6.90 -9.52
C SER A 703 -1.97 -6.59 -10.63
N ASN A 704 -1.93 -5.35 -11.12
CA ASN A 704 -1.04 -4.93 -12.20
C ASN A 704 0.25 -4.27 -11.67
N SER A 705 0.35 -4.02 -10.37
CA SER A 705 1.53 -3.43 -9.74
C SER A 705 2.68 -4.42 -9.53
N ARG A 706 3.87 -3.90 -9.20
CA ARG A 706 5.03 -4.67 -8.73
C ARG A 706 4.75 -5.51 -7.47
N TYR A 707 3.65 -5.23 -6.77
CA TYR A 707 3.26 -5.88 -5.51
C TYR A 707 2.18 -6.96 -5.69
N ASN A 708 1.88 -7.39 -6.93
CA ASN A 708 0.83 -8.36 -7.20
C ASN A 708 0.96 -9.69 -6.42
N GLY A 709 2.18 -10.09 -6.06
CA GLY A 709 2.48 -11.27 -5.27
C GLY A 709 2.76 -11.02 -3.78
N VAL A 710 2.89 -9.76 -3.35
CA VAL A 710 3.21 -9.42 -1.95
C VAL A 710 2.03 -9.71 -1.02
N LEU A 711 0.80 -9.50 -1.49
CA LEU A 711 -0.40 -9.85 -0.74
C LEU A 711 -0.99 -11.15 -1.30
N ALA A 712 -0.80 -12.24 -0.56
CA ALA A 712 -1.28 -13.56 -0.95
C ALA A 712 -2.77 -13.56 -1.37
N GLN A 713 -3.13 -14.36 -2.35
CA GLN A 713 -4.48 -14.44 -2.90
C GLN A 713 -5.57 -14.68 -1.83
N PRO A 714 -5.39 -15.53 -0.79
CA PRO A 714 -6.36 -15.69 0.28
C PRO A 714 -6.64 -14.40 1.06
N LYS A 715 -5.60 -13.60 1.32
CA LYS A 715 -5.74 -12.30 1.99
C LYS A 715 -6.54 -11.31 1.12
N ARG A 716 -6.29 -11.29 -0.18
CA ARG A 716 -7.07 -10.47 -1.13
C ARG A 716 -8.55 -10.89 -1.19
N ARG A 717 -8.80 -12.20 -1.23
CA ARG A 717 -10.16 -12.78 -1.15
C ARG A 717 -10.88 -12.35 0.12
N ALA A 718 -10.20 -12.37 1.27
CA ALA A 718 -10.77 -11.89 2.53
C ALA A 718 -11.18 -10.41 2.47
N VAL A 719 -10.33 -9.52 1.91
CA VAL A 719 -10.70 -8.10 1.72
C VAL A 719 -11.92 -7.93 0.80
N VAL A 720 -12.01 -8.71 -0.28
CA VAL A 720 -13.17 -8.69 -1.19
C VAL A 720 -14.43 -9.16 -0.47
N LEU A 721 -14.35 -10.21 0.36
CA LEU A 721 -15.47 -10.63 1.19
C LEU A 721 -15.89 -9.52 2.16
N LEU A 722 -14.94 -8.89 2.85
CA LEU A 722 -15.24 -7.77 3.76
C LEU A 722 -15.94 -6.61 3.04
N ARG A 723 -15.49 -6.25 1.83
CA ARG A 723 -16.16 -5.22 1.02
C ARG A 723 -17.57 -5.64 0.60
N PHE A 724 -17.75 -6.91 0.23
CA PHE A 724 -19.06 -7.46 -0.12
C PHE A 724 -20.02 -7.39 1.07
N LEU A 725 -19.61 -7.86 2.25
CA LEU A 725 -20.42 -7.79 3.47
C LEU A 725 -20.74 -6.34 3.87
N TYR A 726 -19.77 -5.43 3.73
CA TYR A 726 -20.00 -4.01 3.94
C TYR A 726 -21.02 -3.44 2.94
N HIS A 727 -20.98 -3.85 1.68
CA HIS A 727 -21.96 -3.45 0.67
C HIS A 727 -23.39 -3.87 1.02
N LEU A 728 -23.56 -5.10 1.54
CA LEU A 728 -24.87 -5.57 2.02
C LEU A 728 -25.40 -4.67 3.15
N LEU A 729 -24.52 -4.23 4.04
CA LEU A 729 -24.86 -3.32 5.13
C LEU A 729 -25.22 -1.92 4.62
N GLU A 730 -24.47 -1.37 3.67
CA GLU A 730 -24.77 -0.08 3.01
C GLU A 730 -26.18 -0.10 2.39
N ASN A 731 -26.50 -1.14 1.62
CA ASN A 731 -27.81 -1.28 0.98
C ASN A 731 -28.94 -1.48 2.00
N CYS A 732 -28.69 -2.25 3.08
CA CYS A 732 -29.62 -2.41 4.18
C CYS A 732 -30.00 -1.05 4.81
N ARG A 733 -29.02 -0.17 5.02
CA ARG A 733 -29.23 1.16 5.58
C ARG A 733 -29.90 2.12 4.61
N ALA A 734 -29.53 2.10 3.33
CA ALA A 734 -30.21 2.87 2.31
C ALA A 734 -31.70 2.49 2.23
N TYR A 735 -31.99 1.18 2.23
CA TYR A 735 -33.38 0.69 2.23
C TYR A 735 -34.17 1.13 3.47
N GLU A 736 -33.56 1.11 4.65
CA GLU A 736 -34.17 1.61 5.89
C GLU A 736 -34.53 3.09 5.81
N GLN A 737 -33.64 3.90 5.24
CA GLN A 737 -33.84 5.34 5.09
C GLN A 737 -34.98 5.65 4.12
N ASP A 738 -35.04 4.92 3.00
CA ASP A 738 -36.02 5.16 1.94
C ASP A 738 -37.41 4.61 2.27
N ASN A 739 -37.48 3.48 2.99
CA ASN A 739 -38.74 2.75 3.20
C ASN A 739 -39.23 2.78 4.65
N GLY A 740 -38.34 2.96 5.63
CA GLY A 740 -38.65 2.92 7.05
C GLY A 740 -38.35 1.56 7.71
N SER A 741 -38.37 1.55 9.04
CA SER A 741 -37.95 0.40 9.85
C SER A 741 -38.90 -0.80 9.76
N VAL A 742 -40.19 -0.58 9.45
CA VAL A 742 -41.21 -1.64 9.37
C VAL A 742 -40.99 -2.50 8.13
N GLN A 743 -40.84 -1.88 6.95
CA GLN A 743 -40.52 -2.58 5.71
C GLN A 743 -39.16 -3.27 5.80
N LEU A 744 -38.17 -2.62 6.44
CA LEU A 744 -36.90 -3.28 6.69
C LEU A 744 -37.09 -4.53 7.55
N HIS A 745 -37.87 -4.46 8.64
CA HIS A 745 -38.13 -5.63 9.49
C HIS A 745 -38.82 -6.76 8.71
N ALA A 746 -39.81 -6.44 7.87
CA ALA A 746 -40.43 -7.43 6.99
C ALA A 746 -39.40 -8.08 6.03
N ALA A 747 -38.57 -7.27 5.38
CA ALA A 747 -37.50 -7.77 4.51
C ALA A 747 -36.49 -8.63 5.28
N LYS A 748 -36.10 -8.24 6.50
CA LYS A 748 -35.22 -9.02 7.37
C LYS A 748 -35.78 -10.40 7.65
N THR A 749 -37.05 -10.47 8.02
CA THR A 749 -37.71 -11.75 8.29
C THR A 749 -37.73 -12.62 7.05
N LEU A 750 -38.10 -12.07 5.88
CA LEU A 750 -38.16 -12.81 4.64
C LEU A 750 -36.81 -13.37 4.18
N VAL A 751 -35.72 -12.62 4.35
CA VAL A 751 -34.37 -13.06 3.97
C VAL A 751 -33.89 -14.22 4.86
N LEU A 752 -34.27 -14.22 6.13
CA LEU A 752 -33.77 -15.19 7.11
C LEU A 752 -34.63 -16.47 7.22
N LEU A 753 -35.88 -16.44 6.77
CA LEU A 753 -36.77 -17.60 6.77
C LEU A 753 -36.44 -18.56 5.63
N MET A 754 -36.48 -19.86 5.91
CA MET A 754 -36.33 -20.90 4.90
C MET A 754 -37.50 -20.90 3.91
N ASP A 755 -37.21 -21.04 2.62
CA ASP A 755 -38.22 -21.52 1.68
C ASP A 755 -38.49 -22.99 2.01
N ASP A 756 -39.71 -23.34 2.43
CA ASP A 756 -40.13 -24.74 2.54
C ASP A 756 -40.24 -25.31 1.11
N PRO A 757 -39.38 -26.24 0.69
CA PRO A 757 -39.44 -26.82 -0.66
C PRO A 757 -40.70 -27.66 -0.89
N SER A 758 -41.38 -28.06 0.18
CA SER A 758 -42.66 -28.80 0.20
C SER A 758 -43.90 -27.93 0.43
N GLY A 759 -43.73 -26.65 0.79
CA GLY A 759 -44.83 -25.69 0.88
C GLY A 759 -45.30 -25.23 -0.51
N PRO A 760 -46.51 -24.64 -0.65
CA PRO A 760 -46.95 -24.08 -1.92
C PRO A 760 -45.90 -23.05 -2.39
N ARG A 761 -45.16 -23.41 -3.46
CA ARG A 761 -43.93 -22.77 -3.98
C ARG A 761 -44.08 -21.31 -4.47
N SER A 762 -45.03 -20.55 -3.95
CA SER A 762 -45.55 -19.31 -4.55
C SER A 762 -45.63 -18.10 -3.62
N LEU A 763 -45.54 -18.24 -2.30
CA LEU A 763 -45.85 -17.10 -1.40
C LEU A 763 -44.67 -16.16 -1.12
N PHE A 764 -43.42 -16.62 -1.28
CA PHE A 764 -42.23 -15.84 -0.91
C PHE A 764 -41.26 -15.54 -2.06
N LYS A 765 -41.69 -15.75 -3.32
CA LYS A 765 -40.94 -15.17 -4.45
C LYS A 765 -40.97 -13.65 -4.29
N TRP A 766 -39.82 -13.03 -4.11
CA TRP A 766 -39.73 -11.60 -3.86
C TRP A 766 -40.35 -10.75 -5.00
N GLY A 767 -40.38 -11.29 -6.22
CA GLY A 767 -41.14 -10.73 -7.35
C GLY A 767 -42.66 -10.68 -7.14
N SER A 768 -43.24 -11.64 -6.40
CA SER A 768 -44.63 -11.54 -5.93
C SER A 768 -44.76 -10.48 -4.83
N LEU A 769 -43.80 -10.38 -3.90
CA LEU A 769 -43.82 -9.37 -2.84
C LEU A 769 -43.72 -7.92 -3.32
N ARG A 770 -43.02 -7.64 -4.43
CA ARG A 770 -43.06 -6.32 -5.09
C ARG A 770 -44.46 -5.95 -5.61
N ASN A 771 -45.25 -6.95 -6.02
CA ASN A 771 -46.61 -6.77 -6.52
C ASN A 771 -47.68 -6.92 -5.42
N PHE A 772 -47.33 -7.54 -4.29
CA PHE A 772 -48.13 -7.61 -3.08
C PHE A 772 -47.95 -6.31 -2.30
N SER A 773 -48.84 -5.34 -2.53
CA SER A 773 -48.96 -4.15 -1.69
C SER A 773 -49.55 -4.53 -0.33
N PHE A 774 -48.77 -5.18 0.54
CA PHE A 774 -49.08 -5.20 1.96
C PHE A 774 -48.77 -3.81 2.52
N ARG A 775 -49.81 -2.98 2.65
CA ARG A 775 -49.81 -1.95 3.68
C ARG A 775 -49.97 -2.66 5.02
N PHE A 776 -48.85 -3.12 5.59
CA PHE A 776 -48.84 -3.36 7.02
C PHE A 776 -48.88 -1.97 7.67
N ASP A 777 -50.08 -1.54 8.05
CA ASP A 777 -50.28 -0.25 8.72
C ASP A 777 -49.62 -0.24 10.11
N SER A 778 -49.25 -1.41 10.66
CA SER A 778 -48.54 -1.55 11.92
C SER A 778 -47.58 -2.75 11.97
N LEU A 779 -46.57 -2.68 12.84
CA LEU A 779 -45.72 -3.84 13.21
C LEU A 779 -46.53 -5.00 13.80
N GLN A 780 -47.70 -4.72 14.39
CA GLN A 780 -48.56 -5.75 14.98
C GLN A 780 -49.19 -6.64 13.91
N ASP A 781 -49.52 -6.11 12.74
CA ASP A 781 -50.11 -6.87 11.63
C ASP A 781 -49.10 -7.85 11.02
N LEU A 782 -47.87 -7.39 10.84
CA LEU A 782 -46.75 -8.24 10.41
C LEU A 782 -46.47 -9.34 11.45
N ARG A 783 -46.43 -8.97 12.74
CA ARG A 783 -46.22 -9.93 13.83
C ARG A 783 -47.32 -11.00 13.86
N ARG A 784 -48.58 -10.61 13.68
CA ARG A 784 -49.73 -11.53 13.65
C ARG A 784 -49.66 -12.48 12.46
N TYR A 785 -49.28 -11.96 11.28
CA TYR A 785 -49.05 -12.77 10.09
C TYR A 785 -47.94 -13.81 10.30
N LEU A 786 -46.80 -13.38 10.84
CA LEU A 786 -45.66 -14.25 11.12
C LEU A 786 -45.95 -15.27 12.23
N SER A 787 -46.68 -14.89 13.28
CA SER A 787 -47.04 -15.79 14.38
C SER A 787 -48.00 -16.91 13.96
N ASN A 788 -48.83 -16.66 12.93
CA ASN A 788 -49.74 -17.66 12.39
C ASN A 788 -49.04 -18.70 11.50
N HIS A 789 -47.80 -18.44 11.08
CA HIS A 789 -46.97 -19.39 10.36
C HIS A 789 -45.91 -19.95 11.33
N ALA A 790 -46.05 -21.22 11.72
CA ALA A 790 -45.13 -21.95 12.63
C ALA A 790 -43.68 -22.15 12.08
N VAL A 791 -43.23 -21.27 11.19
CA VAL A 791 -41.97 -21.31 10.43
C VAL A 791 -40.83 -20.61 11.19
N MET A 792 -41.11 -19.96 12.32
CA MET A 792 -40.14 -19.15 13.08
C MET A 792 -38.97 -19.95 13.69
N ASP A 793 -39.06 -21.27 13.77
CA ASP A 793 -37.99 -22.12 14.32
C ASP A 793 -36.92 -22.51 13.29
N ARG A 794 -37.09 -22.20 12.00
CA ARG A 794 -36.15 -22.60 10.94
C ARG A 794 -35.53 -21.38 10.26
N TYR A 795 -34.29 -21.07 10.63
CA TYR A 795 -33.48 -20.03 10.00
C TYR A 795 -32.56 -20.59 8.90
N ARG A 796 -32.33 -19.80 7.84
CA ARG A 796 -31.36 -20.13 6.80
C ARG A 796 -29.95 -20.15 7.37
N LEU A 797 -29.24 -21.28 7.20
CA LEU A 797 -27.85 -21.47 7.63
C LEU A 797 -26.83 -21.15 6.52
N SER A 798 -27.31 -20.99 5.28
CA SER A 798 -26.51 -20.61 4.11
C SER A 798 -27.30 -19.58 3.29
N LEU A 799 -26.60 -18.54 2.81
CA LEU A 799 -27.12 -17.52 1.92
C LEU A 799 -26.10 -17.28 0.81
N THR A 800 -26.47 -17.60 -0.43
CA THR A 800 -25.64 -17.32 -1.61
C THR A 800 -25.86 -15.89 -2.10
N ALA A 801 -24.95 -15.37 -2.93
CA ALA A 801 -25.17 -14.08 -3.60
C ALA A 801 -26.43 -14.08 -4.48
N ALA A 802 -26.80 -15.25 -5.04
CA ALA A 802 -28.02 -15.41 -5.82
C ALA A 802 -29.28 -15.28 -4.94
N ASP A 803 -29.27 -15.86 -3.73
CA ASP A 803 -30.37 -15.71 -2.76
C ASP A 803 -30.59 -14.25 -2.36
N LEU A 804 -29.51 -13.45 -2.34
CA LEU A 804 -29.53 -12.05 -1.96
C LEU A 804 -29.95 -11.10 -3.10
N LEU A 805 -29.85 -11.53 -4.36
CA LEU A 805 -30.10 -10.69 -5.55
C LEU A 805 -31.53 -10.16 -5.63
N ASP A 806 -32.47 -10.92 -5.08
CA ASP A 806 -33.88 -10.57 -5.01
C ASP A 806 -34.22 -9.82 -3.71
N THR A 807 -33.24 -9.38 -2.92
CA THR A 807 -33.48 -8.74 -1.62
C THR A 807 -33.04 -7.27 -1.67
N PRO A 808 -33.42 -6.44 -0.67
CA PRO A 808 -32.87 -5.09 -0.56
C PRO A 808 -31.37 -5.03 -0.28
N LEU A 809 -30.72 -6.15 0.06
CA LEU A 809 -29.31 -6.17 0.44
C LEU A 809 -28.36 -6.17 -0.76
N LEU A 810 -28.80 -6.67 -1.92
CA LEU A 810 -27.93 -6.79 -3.09
C LEU A 810 -28.71 -6.51 -4.38
N THR A 811 -28.20 -5.56 -5.17
CA THR A 811 -28.79 -5.24 -6.48
C THR A 811 -28.10 -6.01 -7.60
N ALA A 812 -28.77 -6.17 -8.75
CA ALA A 812 -28.17 -6.77 -9.94
C ALA A 812 -26.94 -6.00 -10.44
N ALA A 813 -26.97 -4.67 -10.37
CA ALA A 813 -25.82 -3.84 -10.70
C ALA A 813 -24.66 -4.07 -9.72
N GLY A 814 -24.94 -4.15 -8.42
CA GLY A 814 -23.94 -4.45 -7.39
C GLY A 814 -23.29 -5.82 -7.59
N LEU A 815 -24.09 -6.87 -7.83
CA LEU A 815 -23.56 -8.21 -8.10
C LEU A 815 -22.76 -8.26 -9.40
N ALA A 816 -23.24 -7.64 -10.47
CA ALA A 816 -22.50 -7.53 -11.73
C ALA A 816 -21.15 -6.83 -11.53
N ALA A 817 -21.11 -5.78 -10.72
CA ALA A 817 -19.88 -5.08 -10.39
C ALA A 817 -18.89 -5.98 -9.61
N PHE A 818 -19.34 -6.71 -8.58
CA PHE A 818 -18.47 -7.66 -7.88
C PHE A 818 -17.93 -8.78 -8.78
N ARG A 819 -18.72 -9.28 -9.73
CA ARG A 819 -18.30 -10.30 -10.70
C ARG A 819 -17.14 -9.85 -11.60
N ARG A 820 -16.93 -8.54 -11.78
CA ARG A 820 -15.75 -7.98 -12.48
C ARG A 820 -14.42 -8.32 -11.79
N LEU A 821 -14.45 -8.66 -10.48
CA LEU A 821 -13.27 -9.13 -9.73
C LEU A 821 -12.89 -10.59 -10.07
N GLY A 822 -13.69 -11.30 -10.87
CA GLY A 822 -13.39 -12.63 -11.38
C GLY A 822 -13.12 -13.64 -10.25
N PRO A 823 -11.98 -14.38 -10.26
CA PRO A 823 -11.67 -15.41 -9.26
C PRO A 823 -11.53 -14.92 -7.81
N LEU A 824 -11.41 -13.61 -7.60
CA LEU A 824 -11.40 -13.02 -6.26
C LEU A 824 -12.79 -12.92 -5.64
N PHE A 825 -13.85 -12.97 -6.46
CA PHE A 825 -15.24 -12.94 -6.02
C PHE A 825 -15.98 -14.26 -6.27
N SER A 826 -15.67 -15.01 -7.33
CA SER A 826 -16.42 -16.22 -7.70
C SER A 826 -16.50 -17.26 -6.58
N TRP A 827 -15.46 -17.38 -5.75
CA TRP A 827 -15.45 -18.27 -4.58
C TRP A 827 -16.46 -17.86 -3.50
N ILE A 828 -16.82 -16.58 -3.40
CA ILE A 828 -17.85 -16.09 -2.48
C ILE A 828 -19.21 -16.63 -2.90
N GLU A 829 -19.47 -16.69 -4.22
CA GLU A 829 -20.71 -17.25 -4.76
C GLU A 829 -20.81 -18.77 -4.52
N SER A 830 -19.70 -19.51 -4.54
CA SER A 830 -19.69 -20.96 -4.43
C SER A 830 -19.48 -21.51 -3.02
N GLU A 831 -18.70 -20.84 -2.17
CA GLU A 831 -18.16 -21.42 -0.93
C GLU A 831 -18.53 -20.63 0.34
N ALA A 832 -18.72 -19.31 0.26
CA ALA A 832 -18.87 -18.45 1.45
C ALA A 832 -20.31 -18.37 2.01
N GLY A 833 -21.25 -19.19 1.51
CA GLY A 833 -22.69 -19.04 1.80
C GLY A 833 -23.04 -19.13 3.30
N ASN A 834 -22.36 -20.01 4.04
CA ASN A 834 -22.59 -20.15 5.49
C ASN A 834 -22.09 -18.93 6.27
N SER A 835 -20.95 -18.36 5.89
CA SER A 835 -20.40 -17.16 6.54
C SER A 835 -21.22 -15.92 6.24
N ILE A 836 -21.70 -15.78 5.00
CA ILE A 836 -22.66 -14.73 4.61
C ILE A 836 -23.92 -14.85 5.47
N ALA A 837 -24.46 -16.06 5.65
CA ALA A 837 -25.62 -16.27 6.51
C ALA A 837 -25.38 -15.81 7.95
N VAL A 838 -24.26 -16.22 8.58
CA VAL A 838 -23.91 -15.75 9.93
C VAL A 838 -23.88 -14.22 9.96
N PHE A 839 -23.16 -13.57 9.04
CA PHE A 839 -23.08 -12.11 9.00
C PHE A 839 -24.46 -11.45 8.85
N VAL A 840 -25.31 -11.92 7.92
CA VAL A 840 -26.64 -11.36 7.68
C VAL A 840 -27.54 -11.55 8.90
N HIS A 841 -27.48 -12.70 9.60
CA HIS A 841 -28.20 -12.91 10.86
C HIS A 841 -27.82 -11.87 11.91
N TYR A 842 -26.52 -11.62 12.10
CA TYR A 842 -26.04 -10.60 13.05
C TYR A 842 -26.44 -9.18 12.59
N LEU A 843 -26.31 -8.86 11.31
CA LEU A 843 -26.75 -7.58 10.76
C LEU A 843 -28.24 -7.31 11.01
N MET A 844 -29.06 -8.36 10.91
CA MET A 844 -30.51 -8.22 10.95
C MET A 844 -31.09 -8.30 12.37
N ARG A 845 -30.56 -9.17 13.22
CA ARG A 845 -31.10 -9.50 14.55
C ARG A 845 -30.43 -8.77 15.71
N LEU A 846 -29.21 -8.27 15.51
CA LEU A 846 -28.51 -7.53 16.56
C LEU A 846 -28.89 -6.05 16.51
N ASP A 847 -29.47 -5.54 17.59
CA ASP A 847 -29.66 -4.09 17.75
C ASP A 847 -28.34 -3.44 18.20
N ILE A 848 -27.77 -2.63 17.31
CA ILE A 848 -26.49 -1.94 17.54
C ILE A 848 -26.71 -0.43 17.81
N GLY A 849 -27.97 -0.01 17.88
CA GLY A 849 -28.36 1.40 17.93
C GLY A 849 -28.15 2.11 16.60
N LYS A 850 -28.57 3.38 16.54
CA LYS A 850 -28.35 4.23 15.35
C LYS A 850 -26.90 4.69 15.32
N CYS A 851 -26.12 4.18 14.37
CA CYS A 851 -24.78 4.67 14.07
C CYS A 851 -24.53 4.66 12.55
N VAL A 852 -23.46 5.33 12.12
CA VAL A 852 -23.04 5.32 10.71
C VAL A 852 -22.65 3.91 10.25
N PRO A 853 -22.82 3.55 8.97
CA PRO A 853 -22.55 2.22 8.44
C PRO A 853 -21.17 1.64 8.81
N SER A 854 -20.12 2.46 8.72
CA SER A 854 -18.74 2.06 9.07
C SER A 854 -18.59 1.61 10.52
N MET A 855 -19.13 2.39 11.46
CA MET A 855 -19.13 2.07 12.89
C MET A 855 -19.96 0.82 13.19
N GLN A 856 -21.09 0.63 12.51
CA GLN A 856 -21.89 -0.57 12.68
C GLN A 856 -21.14 -1.81 12.18
N PHE A 857 -20.53 -1.73 11.00
CA PHE A 857 -19.78 -2.83 10.43
C PHE A 857 -18.61 -3.24 11.33
N GLN A 858 -17.91 -2.25 11.89
CA GLN A 858 -16.83 -2.48 12.84
C GLN A 858 -17.32 -3.21 14.11
N LYS A 859 -18.42 -2.74 14.71
CA LYS A 859 -19.05 -3.44 15.86
C LYS A 859 -19.50 -4.86 15.54
N LEU A 860 -19.96 -5.12 14.31
CA LEU A 860 -20.29 -6.47 13.85
C LEU A 860 -19.02 -7.34 13.73
N ARG A 861 -17.94 -6.80 13.15
CA ARG A 861 -16.65 -7.50 13.01
C ARG A 861 -15.97 -7.80 14.34
N GLU A 862 -16.26 -7.06 15.41
CA GLU A 862 -15.69 -7.30 16.74
C GLU A 862 -16.35 -8.50 17.45
N ARG A 863 -17.59 -8.87 17.07
CA ARG A 863 -18.28 -10.03 17.64
C ARG A 863 -17.51 -11.30 17.40
N GLN A 864 -17.30 -12.09 18.45
CA GLN A 864 -16.49 -13.30 18.40
C GLN A 864 -17.04 -14.29 17.36
N GLU A 865 -18.35 -14.39 17.27
CA GLU A 865 -19.06 -15.31 16.39
C GLU A 865 -18.92 -14.91 14.92
N VAL A 866 -18.95 -13.61 14.63
CA VAL A 866 -18.70 -13.08 13.29
C VAL A 866 -17.22 -13.26 12.92
N ARG A 867 -16.28 -13.01 13.85
CA ARG A 867 -14.85 -13.29 13.62
C ARG A 867 -14.60 -14.75 13.30
N GLU A 868 -15.21 -15.66 14.05
CA GLU A 868 -15.10 -17.09 13.83
C GLU A 868 -15.66 -17.50 12.45
N ALA A 869 -16.81 -16.95 12.06
CA ALA A 869 -17.38 -17.19 10.73
C ALA A 869 -16.54 -16.62 9.58
N LEU A 870 -15.76 -15.57 9.82
CA LEU A 870 -14.93 -14.91 8.82
C LEU A 870 -13.47 -15.39 8.79
N ALA A 871 -13.04 -16.22 9.76
CA ALA A 871 -11.68 -16.73 9.83
C ALA A 871 -11.35 -17.69 8.67
N ASP A 872 -12.28 -18.61 8.35
CA ASP A 872 -12.21 -19.49 7.18
C ASP A 872 -13.59 -19.61 6.51
N PRO A 873 -13.98 -18.62 5.68
CA PRO A 873 -15.34 -18.52 5.19
C PRO A 873 -15.75 -19.67 4.25
N GLY A 874 -14.80 -20.29 3.56
CA GLY A 874 -15.07 -21.39 2.63
C GLY A 874 -15.23 -22.75 3.32
N ALA A 875 -14.63 -22.94 4.49
CA ALA A 875 -14.71 -24.19 5.25
C ALA A 875 -15.81 -24.21 6.32
N LEU A 876 -16.50 -23.09 6.54
CA LEU A 876 -17.52 -23.00 7.58
C LEU A 876 -18.70 -23.94 7.27
N SER A 877 -18.92 -24.94 8.13
CA SER A 877 -20.03 -25.89 7.96
C SER A 877 -21.37 -25.34 8.45
N ALA A 878 -22.49 -25.84 7.91
CA ALA A 878 -23.83 -25.44 8.33
C ALA A 878 -24.07 -25.65 9.84
N ARG A 879 -23.56 -26.75 10.42
CA ARG A 879 -23.62 -27.03 11.86
C ARG A 879 -22.88 -25.96 12.69
N THR A 880 -21.74 -25.49 12.18
CA THR A 880 -20.97 -24.43 12.84
C THR A 880 -21.71 -23.10 12.73
N ALA A 881 -22.23 -22.76 11.54
CA ALA A 881 -23.06 -21.57 11.34
C ALA A 881 -24.29 -21.57 12.27
N GLU A 882 -24.97 -22.71 12.42
CA GLU A 882 -26.11 -22.86 13.34
C GLU A 882 -25.71 -22.55 14.78
N ARG A 883 -24.60 -23.12 15.25
CA ARG A 883 -24.06 -22.84 16.60
C ARG A 883 -23.77 -21.35 16.80
N LEU A 884 -23.27 -20.65 15.77
CA LEU A 884 -22.94 -19.22 15.84
C LEU A 884 -24.18 -18.31 15.79
N ILE A 885 -25.26 -18.76 15.13
CA ILE A 885 -26.52 -18.01 14.96
C ILE A 885 -27.47 -18.23 16.15
N LYS A 886 -27.48 -19.43 16.72
CA LYS A 886 -28.41 -19.83 17.81
C LYS A 886 -28.45 -18.89 19.02
N PRO A 887 -27.35 -18.26 19.47
CA PRO A 887 -27.36 -17.34 20.60
C PRO A 887 -28.10 -16.02 20.34
N LEU A 888 -28.36 -15.66 19.08
CA LEU A 888 -29.04 -14.42 18.75
C LEU A 888 -30.50 -14.44 19.24
N PRO A 889 -31.05 -13.29 19.67
CA PRO A 889 -32.46 -13.20 20.03
C PRO A 889 -33.34 -13.63 18.85
N VAL A 890 -34.41 -14.37 19.12
CA VAL A 890 -35.42 -14.70 18.10
C VAL A 890 -35.93 -13.40 17.49
N LEU A 891 -36.23 -13.37 16.19
CA LEU A 891 -36.89 -12.21 15.58
C LEU A 891 -38.21 -11.97 16.32
N GLN A 892 -38.26 -10.93 17.16
CA GLN A 892 -39.40 -10.62 18.02
C GLN A 892 -40.50 -9.83 17.30
#